data_AF-A0A6A4GGN6-F1
#
_entry.id   AF-A0A6A4GGN6-F1
#
_cell.length_a   1.000
_cell.length_b   1.000
_cell.length_c   1.000
_cell.angle_alpha   90.00
_cell.angle_beta   90.00
_cell.angle_gamma   90.00
#
_symmetry.space_group_name_H-M   'P 1'
#
loop_
_entity.id
_entity.type
_entity.pdbx_description
1 polymer ?
#
loop_
_entity_poly.entity_id
_entity_poly.type
_entity_poly.pdbx_seq_one_letter_code
_entity_poly.pdbx_strand_id
1 'polypeptide(L)'
;MSPSIAIQDLLNPMQHPPVAIPISSLLNPAPQNAAPVENQSVNTSSERTVLHNNYKLTRKTTLSVVYRYPVDAILEYPETGVDGGEVVGHLFAMKEDAWFSPSRDFAYSRGEPSGKAKETVTVPLLVDSVTGEPVPCITRHATCLGVKVCPYSDLQDAQNPHSSPTRSQVSQRCSASADEASSEILPSNMERLALRRGYPDVQNRCEGRLVYSLSFEGTPYIKVLRGFVNRRRRGEYEPLEEYRAACPYFLVTSKGPHSHPIPLPEKTPTTVKVELGKLFKKLGVDLADIMPRKFLRHPIVQLYLSARYPFLRNPMLSDLHISLSNRSHLKVYLDTAKKTHFPEGTGWKGLLHIKTQQDQLLEPIDRYIRFMKEIDSMDSEDTEEEDEDVCEDQGQPRPSDSEALKIVICMTSSASKRLVEAQHLQSDIGFKRIVGFYESEIASVERYSNTSITFCRVYLTRQTAQAHLIVLREINKILVSDTGRGLRWRHIHGLNVGDYDNVILNWVVDQHRGQAKEKIRTLGGRAGQNWVLDKETSQFAFPGMCWEKSFIPMDIWQARRRESNIVEVVHANVNLEGKWCTLVGGMYKGKHYDLLKQQVLANRENFGIRESYSTKHSYENALRNVKRQSPVRGRKRKLGQEDAKIEGHNRKITELLNKSQLLYEEAKRRYDIAYPSINTSSPSPPALVAAYQKAQASYEKARVAFRKQATVGEGLIVTLQSQIFEVSEQLQIPAEVA
;
A
#
# COMPACT_ATOMS: atom_id res chain seq x y z
N MET A 1 32.34 -12.26 11.98
CA MET A 1 31.98 -10.82 11.89
C MET A 1 31.56 -10.53 10.46
N SER A 2 30.25 -10.48 10.21
CA SER A 2 29.71 -10.23 8.87
C SER A 2 29.44 -8.74 8.70
N PRO A 3 29.67 -8.13 7.53
CA PRO A 3 29.44 -6.70 7.36
C PRO A 3 27.94 -6.45 7.50
N SER A 4 27.59 -5.66 8.51
CA SER A 4 26.30 -4.99 8.57
C SER A 4 26.13 -4.21 7.26
N ILE A 5 24.93 -4.22 6.69
CA ILE A 5 24.57 -3.22 5.69
C ILE A 5 24.96 -1.86 6.28
N ALA A 6 25.71 -1.06 5.52
CA ALA A 6 26.19 0.23 6.01
C ALA A 6 24.97 1.06 6.40
N ILE A 7 24.91 1.53 7.65
CA ILE A 7 23.79 2.33 8.16
C ILE A 7 23.57 3.60 7.31
N GLN A 8 24.60 4.04 6.56
CA GLN A 8 24.50 5.05 5.50
C GLN A 8 23.45 4.73 4.42
N ASP A 9 23.29 3.46 4.01
CA ASP A 9 22.29 3.04 3.00
C ASP A 9 20.85 3.16 3.52
N LEU A 10 20.66 3.02 4.84
CA LEU A 10 19.36 3.22 5.51
C LEU A 10 19.04 4.70 5.74
N LEU A 11 20.07 5.54 5.91
CA LEU A 11 19.93 6.99 6.08
C LEU A 11 19.68 7.72 4.75
N ASN A 12 20.16 7.19 3.62
CA ASN A 12 20.01 7.78 2.28
C ASN A 12 19.74 6.72 1.18
N PRO A 13 18.47 6.27 1.00
CA PRO A 13 18.14 5.17 0.08
C PRO A 13 18.25 5.50 -1.42
N MET A 14 18.61 6.73 -1.80
CA MET A 14 18.55 7.21 -3.19
C MET A 14 19.89 7.33 -3.94
N GLN A 15 21.01 6.87 -3.36
CA GLN A 15 22.33 7.01 -4.03
C GLN A 15 22.66 5.91 -5.04
N HIS A 16 21.81 4.89 -5.25
CA HIS A 16 22.06 3.82 -6.22
C HIS A 16 21.00 3.75 -7.31
N PRO A 17 21.37 3.77 -8.61
CA PRO A 17 20.42 3.66 -9.70
C PRO A 17 19.76 2.27 -9.70
N PRO A 18 18.46 2.15 -10.02
CA PRO A 18 17.79 0.87 -10.10
C PRO A 18 18.42 0.03 -11.22
N VAL A 19 18.86 -1.19 -10.87
CA VAL A 19 19.34 -2.18 -11.85
C VAL A 19 18.18 -2.51 -12.79
N ALA A 20 18.31 -2.07 -14.05
CA ALA A 20 17.31 -2.31 -15.08
C ALA A 20 17.26 -3.81 -15.40
N ILE A 21 16.13 -4.45 -15.14
CA ILE A 21 15.84 -5.81 -15.63
C ILE A 21 15.25 -5.65 -17.04
N PRO A 22 15.87 -6.20 -18.09
CA PRO A 22 15.37 -6.05 -19.45
C PRO A 22 14.07 -6.85 -19.66
N ILE A 23 13.11 -6.20 -20.34
CA ILE A 23 11.76 -6.71 -20.65
C ILE A 23 11.80 -8.02 -21.46
N SER A 24 12.90 -8.30 -22.16
CA SER A 24 13.11 -9.55 -22.92
C SER A 24 13.15 -10.81 -22.03
N SER A 25 13.29 -10.66 -20.71
CA SER A 25 13.25 -11.78 -19.75
C SER A 25 11.83 -12.33 -19.52
N LEU A 26 10.79 -11.64 -19.99
CA LEU A 26 9.37 -11.93 -19.71
C LEU A 26 8.70 -12.82 -20.76
N LEU A 27 9.40 -13.19 -21.83
CA LEU A 27 8.83 -13.97 -22.93
C LEU A 27 9.82 -15.04 -23.36
N ASN A 28 9.65 -16.27 -22.88
CA ASN A 28 10.14 -17.44 -23.59
C ASN A 28 9.19 -18.64 -23.42
N PRO A 29 9.08 -19.50 -24.45
CA PRO A 29 8.07 -20.53 -24.55
C PRO A 29 8.45 -21.81 -23.78
N ALA A 30 7.43 -22.56 -23.37
CA ALA A 30 7.56 -23.79 -22.60
C ALA A 30 8.18 -24.95 -23.41
N PRO A 31 9.11 -25.73 -22.83
CA PRO A 31 9.37 -27.10 -23.25
C PRO A 31 8.59 -28.11 -22.39
N GLN A 32 8.17 -29.19 -23.03
CA GLN A 32 7.30 -30.25 -22.53
C GLN A 32 8.03 -31.33 -21.70
N ASN A 33 7.26 -31.98 -20.82
CA ASN A 33 7.39 -33.33 -20.26
C ASN A 33 8.47 -33.60 -19.18
N ALA A 34 8.00 -33.70 -17.93
CA ALA A 34 8.63 -34.51 -16.88
C ALA A 34 7.57 -35.41 -16.20
N ALA A 35 7.94 -36.66 -15.92
CA ALA A 35 7.05 -37.75 -15.46
C ALA A 35 6.56 -37.60 -13.99
N PRO A 36 5.53 -38.36 -13.55
CA PRO A 36 4.89 -38.19 -12.25
C PRO A 36 5.78 -38.63 -11.06
N VAL A 37 5.76 -37.83 -9.98
CA VAL A 37 6.65 -37.87 -8.80
C VAL A 37 6.22 -38.88 -7.70
N GLU A 38 5.22 -39.72 -7.96
CA GLU A 38 4.38 -40.31 -6.91
C GLU A 38 5.03 -41.37 -5.99
N ASN A 39 6.14 -42.03 -6.40
CA ASN A 39 6.74 -43.16 -5.67
C ASN A 39 8.18 -42.97 -5.16
N GLN A 40 8.71 -41.74 -5.15
CA GLN A 40 10.08 -41.49 -4.69
C GLN A 40 10.17 -41.33 -3.15
N SER A 41 11.25 -41.84 -2.54
CA SER A 41 11.55 -41.61 -1.12
C SER A 41 11.76 -40.12 -0.86
N VAL A 42 11.41 -39.63 0.34
CA VAL A 42 11.48 -38.18 0.67
C VAL A 42 12.89 -37.60 0.49
N ASN A 43 13.93 -38.42 0.64
CA ASN A 43 15.33 -38.02 0.56
C ASN A 43 15.99 -38.28 -0.80
N THR A 44 15.23 -38.64 -1.84
CA THR A 44 15.77 -38.89 -3.20
C THR A 44 16.45 -37.67 -3.83
N SER A 45 16.17 -36.46 -3.33
CA SER A 45 16.83 -35.23 -3.77
C SER A 45 18.26 -35.07 -3.24
N SER A 46 18.67 -35.85 -2.25
CA SER A 46 19.99 -35.72 -1.60
C SER A 46 20.93 -36.75 -2.24
N GLU A 47 21.86 -36.29 -3.09
CA GLU A 47 22.93 -37.14 -3.63
C GLU A 47 23.61 -37.88 -2.46
N ARG A 48 23.43 -39.19 -2.37
CA ARG A 48 24.01 -40.03 -1.33
C ARG A 48 24.65 -41.26 -1.95
N THR A 49 25.75 -41.71 -1.36
CA THR A 49 26.44 -42.94 -1.78
C THR A 49 26.45 -43.95 -0.64
N VAL A 50 26.30 -45.23 -0.95
CA VAL A 50 26.49 -46.29 0.04
C VAL A 50 27.99 -46.49 0.21
N LEU A 51 28.49 -46.25 1.43
CA LEU A 51 29.91 -46.36 1.75
C LEU A 51 30.26 -47.78 2.24
N HIS A 52 29.46 -48.31 3.17
CA HIS A 52 29.65 -49.64 3.74
C HIS A 52 28.32 -50.33 4.02
N ASN A 53 28.34 -51.67 3.98
CA ASN A 53 27.27 -52.53 4.49
C ASN A 53 27.81 -53.37 5.65
N ASN A 54 27.00 -53.62 6.67
CA ASN A 54 27.35 -54.41 7.86
C ASN A 54 28.65 -53.95 8.55
N TYR A 55 28.79 -52.64 8.76
CA TYR A 55 29.99 -52.02 9.31
C TYR A 55 30.04 -52.06 10.84
N LYS A 56 31.10 -52.60 11.43
CA LYS A 56 31.25 -52.67 12.90
C LYS A 56 31.72 -51.32 13.47
N LEU A 57 30.78 -50.51 13.97
CA LEU A 57 31.08 -49.19 14.53
C LEU A 57 31.69 -49.25 15.94
N THR A 58 31.18 -50.14 16.81
CA THR A 58 31.74 -50.37 18.15
C THR A 58 31.68 -51.85 18.52
N ARG A 59 32.24 -52.24 19.67
CA ARG A 59 32.09 -53.62 20.20
C ARG A 59 30.63 -54.05 20.37
N LYS A 60 29.69 -53.10 20.51
CA LYS A 60 28.26 -53.35 20.78
C LYS A 60 27.33 -52.89 19.65
N THR A 61 27.85 -52.35 18.55
CA THR A 61 27.02 -51.73 17.50
C THR A 61 27.60 -51.99 16.12
N THR A 62 26.80 -52.63 15.26
CA THR A 62 27.05 -52.81 13.84
C THR A 62 26.02 -52.01 13.06
N LEU A 63 26.47 -51.25 12.07
CA LEU A 63 25.63 -50.48 11.16
C LEU A 63 25.26 -51.37 9.98
N SER A 64 23.97 -51.55 9.71
CA SER A 64 23.49 -52.34 8.57
C SER A 64 23.93 -51.72 7.25
N VAL A 65 23.84 -50.39 7.15
CA VAL A 65 24.34 -49.59 6.02
C VAL A 65 24.88 -48.26 6.51
N VAL A 66 25.89 -47.74 5.81
CA VAL A 66 26.45 -46.41 6.02
C VAL A 66 26.28 -45.60 4.74
N TYR A 67 25.43 -44.59 4.79
CA TYR A 67 25.28 -43.61 3.72
C TYR A 67 26.26 -42.45 3.91
N ARG A 68 26.93 -42.05 2.84
CA ARG A 68 27.76 -40.85 2.80
C ARG A 68 27.03 -39.74 2.06
N TYR A 69 26.98 -38.58 2.69
CA TYR A 69 26.36 -37.37 2.17
C TYR A 69 27.44 -36.32 1.88
N PRO A 70 27.34 -35.61 0.73
CA PRO A 70 28.26 -34.54 0.38
C PRO A 70 28.06 -33.32 1.31
N VAL A 71 28.95 -32.36 1.16
CA VAL A 71 28.88 -31.09 1.88
C VAL A 71 27.57 -30.36 1.54
N ASP A 72 26.95 -29.73 2.53
CA ASP A 72 25.66 -29.02 2.43
C ASP A 72 24.43 -29.92 2.13
N ALA A 73 24.58 -31.24 2.21
CA ALA A 73 23.47 -32.17 2.05
C ALA A 73 22.43 -32.04 3.17
N ILE A 74 21.16 -31.91 2.79
CA ILE A 74 20.02 -31.83 3.69
C ILE A 74 19.34 -33.19 3.76
N LEU A 75 19.07 -33.67 4.96
CA LEU A 75 18.35 -34.93 5.19
C LEU A 75 17.09 -34.66 6.02
N GLU A 76 15.91 -34.64 5.40
CA GLU A 76 14.65 -34.31 6.09
C GLU A 76 14.18 -35.46 7.01
N TYR A 77 14.22 -36.70 6.51
CA TYR A 77 13.76 -37.89 7.24
C TYR A 77 14.85 -38.97 7.20
N PRO A 78 15.77 -39.03 8.16
CA PRO A 78 16.83 -40.03 8.14
C PRO A 78 16.25 -41.45 8.12
N GLU A 79 16.76 -42.26 7.20
CA GLU A 79 16.42 -43.68 7.08
C GLU A 79 16.81 -44.43 8.36
N THR A 80 15.95 -45.33 8.82
CA THR A 80 16.19 -46.11 10.04
C THR A 80 16.13 -47.61 9.74
N GLY A 81 16.57 -48.43 10.69
CA GLY A 81 16.50 -49.88 10.55
C GLY A 81 15.05 -50.37 10.38
N VAL A 82 14.86 -51.44 9.62
CA VAL A 82 13.55 -52.10 9.46
C VAL A 82 13.24 -52.93 10.71
N ASP A 83 14.28 -53.53 11.31
CA ASP A 83 14.17 -54.33 12.53
C ASP A 83 14.68 -53.60 13.78
N GLY A 84 14.16 -53.97 14.96
CA GLY A 84 14.50 -53.29 16.23
C GLY A 84 16.00 -53.30 16.62
N GLY A 85 16.79 -54.20 16.04
CA GLY A 85 18.23 -54.31 16.26
C GLY A 85 19.08 -53.53 15.24
N GLU A 86 18.53 -53.20 14.08
CA GLU A 86 19.27 -52.60 12.97
C GLU A 86 19.59 -51.13 13.22
N VAL A 87 20.79 -50.71 12.83
CA VAL A 87 21.26 -49.33 12.96
C VAL A 87 21.77 -48.85 11.61
N VAL A 88 21.23 -47.74 11.13
CA VAL A 88 21.66 -47.08 9.90
C VAL A 88 22.61 -45.94 10.26
N GLY A 89 23.72 -45.81 9.54
CA GLY A 89 24.67 -44.71 9.66
C GLY A 89 24.51 -43.65 8.56
N HIS A 90 24.52 -42.39 8.93
CA HIS A 90 24.50 -41.23 8.04
C HIS A 90 25.75 -40.39 8.29
N LEU A 91 26.72 -40.48 7.38
CA LEU A 91 28.00 -39.78 7.45
C LEU A 91 27.94 -38.53 6.58
N PHE A 92 27.99 -37.36 7.20
CA PHE A 92 27.94 -36.06 6.52
C PHE A 92 29.34 -35.49 6.37
N ALA A 93 29.73 -35.10 5.16
CA ALA A 93 30.87 -34.24 4.96
C ALA A 93 30.54 -32.81 5.39
N MET A 94 31.42 -32.18 6.18
CA MET A 94 31.18 -30.86 6.79
C MET A 94 32.27 -29.88 6.37
N LYS A 95 31.94 -28.57 6.31
CA LYS A 95 32.95 -27.51 6.22
C LYS A 95 33.36 -27.06 7.62
N GLU A 96 34.62 -26.69 7.78
CA GLU A 96 35.17 -26.20 9.05
C GLU A 96 34.47 -24.93 9.55
N ASP A 97 34.13 -24.01 8.62
CA ASP A 97 33.44 -22.75 8.90
C ASP A 97 31.92 -22.91 9.13
N ALA A 98 31.35 -24.08 8.83
CA ALA A 98 29.93 -24.37 8.93
C ALA A 98 29.65 -25.64 9.74
N TRP A 99 30.25 -25.75 10.93
CA TRP A 99 30.14 -26.93 11.78
C TRP A 99 28.90 -26.90 12.70
N PHE A 100 27.80 -27.50 12.26
CA PHE A 100 26.59 -27.69 13.07
C PHE A 100 26.02 -29.11 12.92
N SER A 101 25.31 -29.59 13.94
CA SER A 101 24.69 -30.93 13.92
C SER A 101 23.69 -31.04 12.74
N PRO A 102 23.87 -32.00 11.81
CA PRO A 102 22.95 -32.24 10.69
C PRO A 102 21.53 -32.55 11.15
N SER A 103 21.37 -33.09 12.37
CA SER A 103 20.07 -33.35 12.99
C SER A 103 19.22 -32.09 13.22
N ARG A 104 19.79 -30.88 13.09
CA ARG A 104 19.03 -29.63 13.14
C ARG A 104 18.12 -29.45 11.92
N ASP A 105 18.45 -30.10 10.81
CA ASP A 105 17.71 -30.03 9.55
C ASP A 105 16.68 -31.15 9.37
N PHE A 106 16.61 -32.07 10.34
CA PHE A 106 15.56 -33.08 10.37
C PHE A 106 14.20 -32.38 10.50
N ALA A 107 13.22 -32.85 9.71
CA ALA A 107 11.93 -32.21 9.55
C ALA A 107 11.11 -32.13 10.86
N TYR A 108 11.49 -32.92 11.87
CA TYR A 108 10.77 -33.08 13.13
C TYR A 108 11.63 -32.90 14.37
N SER A 109 10.94 -32.72 15.50
CA SER A 109 11.57 -32.46 16.79
C SER A 109 12.11 -33.72 17.46
N ARG A 110 13.12 -33.53 18.33
CA ARG A 110 13.72 -34.58 19.15
C ARG A 110 13.14 -34.51 20.55
N GLY A 111 12.92 -35.66 21.15
CA GLY A 111 12.27 -35.80 22.44
C GLY A 111 13.24 -36.21 23.55
N GLU A 112 12.70 -36.20 24.76
CA GLU A 112 13.33 -36.79 25.94
C GLU A 112 13.13 -38.32 25.96
N PRO A 113 14.07 -39.11 26.50
CA PRO A 113 15.34 -38.69 27.09
C PRO A 113 16.37 -38.26 26.03
N SER A 114 17.03 -37.13 26.29
CA SER A 114 18.17 -36.63 25.54
C SER A 114 19.40 -36.46 26.46
N GLY A 115 20.61 -36.53 25.90
CA GLY A 115 21.82 -36.40 26.70
C GLY A 115 23.12 -36.33 25.89
N LYS A 116 24.16 -35.79 26.52
CA LYS A 116 25.54 -35.77 26.03
C LYS A 116 26.38 -36.69 26.93
N ALA A 117 27.17 -37.59 26.36
CA ALA A 117 28.10 -38.37 27.17
C ALA A 117 29.17 -37.46 27.79
N LYS A 118 29.59 -37.75 29.02
CA LYS A 118 30.65 -36.99 29.70
C LYS A 118 32.04 -37.29 29.14
N GLU A 119 32.24 -38.50 28.64
CA GLU A 119 33.50 -38.98 28.09
C GLU A 119 33.51 -38.91 26.57
N THR A 120 34.69 -38.72 26.00
CA THR A 120 34.93 -38.79 24.56
C THR A 120 35.02 -40.25 24.13
N VAL A 121 34.51 -40.54 22.93
CA VAL A 121 34.50 -41.88 22.36
C VAL A 121 35.15 -41.81 20.98
N THR A 122 36.05 -42.73 20.68
CA THR A 122 36.61 -42.89 19.33
C THR A 122 35.75 -43.88 18.54
N VAL A 123 35.46 -43.57 17.28
CA VAL A 123 34.76 -44.49 16.37
C VAL A 123 35.61 -44.74 15.12
N PRO A 124 35.73 -45.99 14.64
CA PRO A 124 36.60 -46.32 13.51
C PRO A 124 36.20 -45.68 12.18
N LEU A 125 35.01 -45.09 12.10
CA LEU A 125 34.53 -44.40 10.90
C LEU A 125 34.97 -42.93 10.84
N LEU A 126 35.35 -42.34 11.98
CA LEU A 126 35.82 -40.97 12.08
C LEU A 126 37.31 -41.02 12.39
N VAL A 127 38.12 -40.91 11.34
CA VAL A 127 39.58 -41.01 11.40
C VAL A 127 40.23 -39.72 10.95
N ASP A 128 41.42 -39.48 11.47
CA ASP A 128 42.29 -38.41 11.02
C ASP A 128 42.80 -38.73 9.61
N SER A 129 42.63 -37.81 8.66
CA SER A 129 43.01 -38.03 7.25
C SER A 129 44.51 -38.16 7.01
N VAL A 130 45.35 -37.70 7.95
CA VAL A 130 46.82 -37.74 7.87
C VAL A 130 47.34 -39.02 8.53
N THR A 131 46.86 -39.34 9.73
CA THR A 131 47.38 -40.48 10.51
C THR A 131 46.61 -41.77 10.31
N GLY A 132 45.36 -41.71 9.84
CA GLY A 132 44.46 -42.87 9.70
C GLY A 132 43.88 -43.38 11.02
N GLU A 133 44.24 -42.76 12.15
CA GLU A 133 43.81 -43.18 13.49
C GLU A 133 42.43 -42.62 13.86
N PRO A 134 41.61 -43.33 14.66
CA PRO A 134 40.32 -42.85 15.12
C PRO A 134 40.41 -41.58 15.99
N VAL A 135 39.60 -40.56 15.69
CA VAL A 135 39.61 -39.29 16.43
C VAL A 135 38.65 -39.31 17.63
N PRO A 136 38.98 -38.61 18.73
CA PRO A 136 38.08 -38.48 19.87
C PRO A 136 36.83 -37.67 19.51
N CYS A 137 35.65 -38.23 19.79
CA CYS A 137 34.36 -37.62 19.47
C CYS A 137 33.49 -37.37 20.70
N ILE A 138 32.76 -36.25 20.67
CA ILE A 138 31.62 -35.98 21.53
C ILE A 138 30.44 -36.82 21.06
N THR A 139 29.80 -37.54 22.00
CA THR A 139 28.59 -38.30 21.68
C THR A 139 27.34 -37.68 22.28
N ARG A 140 26.29 -37.57 21.46
CA ARG A 140 24.96 -37.12 21.89
C ARG A 140 23.94 -38.18 21.55
N HIS A 141 22.89 -38.27 22.35
CA HIS A 141 21.76 -39.14 22.07
C HIS A 141 20.45 -38.41 22.29
N ALA A 142 19.45 -38.74 21.49
CA ALA A 142 18.06 -38.38 21.80
C ALA A 142 17.08 -39.35 21.16
N THR A 143 15.82 -39.26 21.58
CA THR A 143 14.70 -39.94 20.97
C THR A 143 13.97 -39.03 19.98
N CYS A 144 13.12 -39.60 19.15
CA CYS A 144 12.17 -38.84 18.35
C CYS A 144 11.12 -38.21 19.28
N LEU A 145 10.74 -36.94 19.07
CA LEU A 145 9.60 -36.38 19.77
C LEU A 145 8.35 -37.04 19.18
N GLY A 146 7.69 -37.90 19.95
CA GLY A 146 6.48 -38.60 19.50
C GLY A 146 5.41 -37.63 19.02
N VAL A 147 4.60 -38.06 18.05
CA VAL A 147 3.49 -37.27 17.51
C VAL A 147 2.37 -37.21 18.56
N LYS A 148 1.77 -36.03 18.77
CA LYS A 148 0.56 -35.90 19.59
C LYS A 148 -0.60 -36.48 18.80
N VAL A 149 -1.17 -37.58 19.27
CA VAL A 149 -2.32 -38.23 18.63
C VAL A 149 -3.54 -38.06 19.52
N CYS A 150 -4.69 -37.72 18.94
CA CYS A 150 -5.96 -37.69 19.66
C CYS A 150 -6.30 -39.12 20.14
N PRO A 151 -6.61 -39.34 21.43
CA PRO A 151 -6.93 -40.68 21.96
C PRO A 151 -8.14 -41.36 21.32
N TYR A 152 -8.96 -40.60 20.58
CA TYR A 152 -10.19 -41.04 19.95
C TYR A 152 -10.14 -40.98 18.40
N SER A 153 -8.98 -40.62 17.83
CA SER A 153 -8.80 -40.71 16.37
C SER A 153 -8.65 -42.18 15.99
N ASP A 154 -9.46 -42.63 15.03
CA ASP A 154 -9.52 -44.02 14.56
C ASP A 154 -8.32 -44.29 13.64
N LEU A 155 -7.12 -44.26 14.23
CA LEU A 155 -5.87 -44.49 13.53
C LEU A 155 -5.36 -45.89 13.88
N GLN A 156 -5.98 -46.91 13.28
CA GLN A 156 -5.30 -48.21 13.10
C GLN A 156 -3.93 -48.01 12.40
N ASP A 157 -3.76 -46.93 11.64
CA ASP A 157 -2.49 -46.51 11.02
C ASP A 157 -1.47 -45.84 11.97
N ALA A 158 -1.85 -45.41 13.18
CA ALA A 158 -0.92 -44.71 14.10
C ALA A 158 0.15 -45.63 14.72
N GLN A 159 0.04 -46.95 14.51
CA GLN A 159 0.98 -47.95 15.00
C GLN A 159 1.83 -48.60 13.90
N ASN A 160 1.63 -48.23 12.61
CA ASN A 160 2.40 -48.84 11.53
C ASN A 160 3.87 -48.38 11.59
N PRO A 161 4.82 -49.32 11.84
CA PRO A 161 6.22 -48.97 11.91
C PRO A 161 6.72 -48.47 10.55
N HIS A 162 7.48 -47.37 10.55
CA HIS A 162 8.12 -46.87 9.34
C HIS A 162 9.63 -46.72 9.52
N SER A 163 10.39 -47.00 8.46
CA SER A 163 11.86 -46.83 8.40
C SER A 163 12.28 -45.64 7.55
N SER A 164 11.49 -45.29 6.53
CA SER A 164 11.63 -44.06 5.75
C SER A 164 10.30 -43.73 5.07
N PRO A 165 9.79 -42.49 5.15
CA PRO A 165 8.58 -42.11 4.44
C PRO A 165 8.83 -41.84 2.94
N THR A 166 7.80 -42.01 2.12
CA THR A 166 7.71 -41.53 0.73
C THR A 166 7.03 -40.15 0.68
N ARG A 167 7.25 -39.39 -0.40
CA ARG A 167 6.60 -38.06 -0.57
C ARG A 167 5.07 -38.17 -0.56
N SER A 168 4.51 -39.22 -1.15
CA SER A 168 3.06 -39.50 -1.14
C SER A 168 2.54 -39.73 0.29
N GLN A 169 3.22 -40.54 1.10
CA GLN A 169 2.83 -40.78 2.49
C GLN A 169 2.89 -39.52 3.36
N VAL A 170 3.89 -38.65 3.15
CA VAL A 170 3.95 -37.35 3.84
C VAL A 170 2.78 -36.46 3.40
N SER A 171 2.48 -36.41 2.10
CA SER A 171 1.36 -35.62 1.56
C SER A 171 0.01 -36.08 2.11
N GLN A 172 -0.25 -37.40 2.11
CA GLN A 172 -1.45 -37.98 2.70
C GLN A 172 -1.58 -37.63 4.19
N ARG A 173 -0.47 -37.70 4.94
CA ARG A 173 -0.47 -37.32 6.36
C ARG A 173 -0.76 -35.83 6.58
N CYS A 174 -0.22 -34.95 5.72
CA CYS A 174 -0.53 -33.52 5.74
C CYS A 174 -2.02 -33.25 5.47
N SER A 175 -2.61 -33.92 4.47
CA SER A 175 -4.03 -33.78 4.13
C SER A 175 -4.93 -34.29 5.26
N ALA A 176 -4.67 -35.50 5.79
CA ALA A 176 -5.45 -36.06 6.90
C ALA A 176 -5.41 -35.15 8.14
N SER A 177 -4.26 -34.54 8.44
CA SER A 177 -4.16 -33.58 9.55
C SER A 177 -4.93 -32.27 9.28
N ALA A 178 -5.07 -31.85 8.02
CA ALA A 178 -5.85 -30.67 7.64
C ALA A 178 -7.36 -30.93 7.72
N ASP A 179 -7.80 -32.14 7.36
CA ASP A 179 -9.19 -32.57 7.49
C ASP A 179 -9.60 -32.77 8.95
N GLU A 180 -8.72 -33.36 9.78
CA GLU A 180 -8.90 -33.40 11.24
C GLU A 180 -9.09 -31.99 11.83
N ALA A 181 -8.27 -31.01 11.41
CA ALA A 181 -8.37 -29.61 11.88
C ALA A 181 -9.59 -28.85 11.33
N SER A 182 -10.12 -29.26 10.18
CA SER A 182 -11.26 -28.61 9.50
C SER A 182 -12.61 -29.20 9.94
N SER A 183 -12.60 -30.43 10.47
CA SER A 183 -13.74 -31.11 11.11
C SER A 183 -14.07 -30.60 12.52
N GLU A 184 -13.24 -29.70 13.09
CA GLU A 184 -13.57 -28.98 14.32
C GLU A 184 -14.72 -28.00 14.05
N ILE A 185 -15.96 -28.48 14.24
CA ILE A 185 -17.13 -27.61 14.40
C ILE A 185 -16.84 -26.71 15.60
N LEU A 186 -16.48 -25.45 15.34
CA LEU A 186 -16.30 -24.45 16.39
C LEU A 186 -17.63 -24.28 17.14
N PRO A 187 -17.71 -24.60 18.44
CA PRO A 187 -18.94 -24.40 19.20
C PRO A 187 -19.28 -22.91 19.21
N SER A 188 -20.57 -22.61 19.09
CA SER A 188 -21.08 -21.24 19.10
C SER A 188 -20.68 -20.51 20.38
N ASN A 189 -20.59 -19.18 20.33
CA ASN A 189 -20.26 -18.39 21.53
C ASN A 189 -21.23 -18.63 22.70
N MET A 190 -22.49 -19.00 22.42
CA MET A 190 -23.46 -19.39 23.45
C MET A 190 -23.10 -20.73 24.12
N GLU A 191 -22.66 -21.74 23.38
CA GLU A 191 -22.28 -23.04 23.95
C GLU A 191 -21.05 -22.92 24.87
N ARG A 192 -20.08 -22.07 24.51
CA ARG A 192 -18.92 -21.77 25.37
C ARG A 192 -19.30 -21.08 26.68
N LEU A 193 -20.37 -20.28 26.68
CA LEU A 193 -20.91 -19.60 27.86
C LEU A 193 -21.72 -20.56 28.74
N ALA A 194 -22.48 -21.48 28.15
CA ALA A 194 -23.24 -22.50 28.87
C ALA A 194 -22.34 -23.51 29.61
N LEU A 195 -21.21 -23.90 29.02
CA LEU A 195 -20.24 -24.84 29.60
C LEU A 195 -19.49 -24.32 30.85
N ARG A 196 -19.59 -23.02 31.19
CA ARG A 196 -19.02 -22.47 32.44
C ARG A 196 -19.88 -22.72 33.67
N ARG A 197 -21.11 -23.25 33.53
CA ARG A 197 -22.02 -23.50 34.64
C ARG A 197 -22.58 -24.94 34.58
N GLY A 198 -21.96 -25.83 35.36
CA GLY A 198 -22.55 -27.11 35.77
C GLY A 198 -22.27 -28.28 34.82
N TYR A 199 -21.86 -29.41 35.40
CA TYR A 199 -21.80 -30.71 34.73
C TYR A 199 -23.21 -31.27 34.50
N PRO A 200 -23.54 -31.78 33.30
CA PRO A 200 -24.60 -32.76 33.14
C PRO A 200 -24.01 -34.18 33.04
N ASP A 201 -24.62 -35.12 33.78
CA ASP A 201 -24.42 -36.56 33.70
C ASP A 201 -25.14 -37.13 32.46
N VAL A 202 -24.49 -37.09 31.29
CA VAL A 202 -24.91 -37.95 30.17
C VAL A 202 -23.68 -38.46 29.41
N GLN A 203 -23.67 -39.77 29.14
CA GLN A 203 -22.73 -40.45 28.24
C GLN A 203 -22.93 -39.96 26.81
N ASN A 204 -22.06 -39.06 26.32
CA ASN A 204 -22.05 -38.65 24.92
C ASN A 204 -20.73 -38.97 24.22
N ARG A 205 -20.89 -39.47 22.98
CA ARG A 205 -19.85 -39.87 22.04
C ARG A 205 -19.10 -38.64 21.52
N CYS A 206 -17.77 -38.72 21.56
CA CYS A 206 -16.76 -37.90 20.87
C CYS A 206 -17.07 -36.40 20.64
N GLU A 207 -16.80 -35.58 21.65
CA GLU A 207 -16.48 -34.15 21.52
C GLU A 207 -15.06 -33.94 22.05
N GLY A 208 -14.18 -33.29 21.28
CA GLY A 208 -12.75 -33.13 21.58
C GLY A 208 -12.42 -32.41 22.89
N ARG A 209 -12.44 -33.12 24.02
CA ARG A 209 -12.01 -32.60 25.32
C ARG A 209 -10.51 -32.79 25.52
N LEU A 210 -9.79 -31.68 25.71
CA LEU A 210 -8.48 -31.67 26.36
C LEU A 210 -8.67 -32.19 27.80
N VAL A 211 -7.95 -33.25 28.18
CA VAL A 211 -7.96 -33.76 29.56
C VAL A 211 -7.22 -32.74 30.43
N TYR A 212 -7.94 -31.99 31.26
CA TYR A 212 -7.33 -31.16 32.30
C TYR A 212 -7.10 -32.02 33.56
N SER A 213 -5.90 -31.94 34.13
CA SER A 213 -5.50 -32.52 35.41
C SER A 213 -5.14 -31.37 36.35
N LEU A 214 -5.31 -31.56 37.65
CA LEU A 214 -4.89 -30.56 38.63
C LEU A 214 -3.47 -30.88 39.12
N SER A 215 -2.64 -29.86 39.28
CA SER A 215 -1.39 -29.98 40.04
C SER A 215 -1.71 -30.30 41.50
N PHE A 216 -0.69 -30.67 42.29
CA PHE A 216 -0.83 -30.85 43.73
C PHE A 216 -1.38 -29.58 44.43
N GLU A 217 -1.15 -28.42 43.83
CA GLU A 217 -1.60 -27.10 44.30
C GLU A 217 -2.95 -26.67 43.68
N GLY A 218 -3.66 -27.57 43.01
CA GLY A 218 -4.99 -27.30 42.44
C GLY A 218 -4.99 -26.46 41.16
N THR A 219 -3.83 -26.28 40.50
CA THR A 219 -3.75 -25.54 39.24
C THR A 219 -4.11 -26.46 38.06
N PRO A 220 -5.12 -26.14 37.24
CA PRO A 220 -5.48 -26.96 36.10
C PRO A 220 -4.41 -26.87 35.00
N TYR A 221 -3.86 -28.02 34.60
CA TYR A 221 -2.94 -28.18 33.48
C TYR A 221 -3.47 -29.25 32.51
N ILE A 222 -3.12 -29.14 31.22
CA ILE A 222 -3.55 -30.12 30.22
C ILE A 222 -2.70 -31.40 30.38
N LYS A 223 -3.31 -32.50 30.80
CA LYS A 223 -2.70 -33.83 30.82
C LYS A 223 -2.76 -34.43 29.42
N VAL A 224 -1.73 -34.13 28.64
CA VAL A 224 -1.48 -34.85 27.39
C VAL A 224 -1.08 -36.28 27.76
N LEU A 225 -1.90 -37.26 27.41
CA LEU A 225 -1.48 -38.66 27.39
C LEU A 225 -0.38 -38.79 26.34
N ARG A 226 0.87 -38.59 26.76
CA ARG A 226 2.01 -39.07 25.99
C ARG A 226 1.91 -40.59 26.03
N GLY A 227 1.35 -41.20 24.99
CA GLY A 227 1.57 -42.61 24.71
C GLY A 227 3.07 -42.78 24.51
N PHE A 228 3.80 -43.09 25.58
CA PHE A 228 5.23 -43.37 25.51
C PHE A 228 5.42 -44.75 24.89
N VAL A 229 5.27 -44.84 23.57
CA VAL A 229 5.71 -46.03 22.83
C VAL A 229 7.23 -45.92 22.67
N ASN A 230 7.93 -46.47 23.66
CA ASN A 230 9.32 -46.93 23.67
C ASN A 230 10.47 -46.09 23.05
N ARG A 231 11.36 -45.73 23.99
CA ARG A 231 12.79 -45.34 23.90
C ARG A 231 13.57 -45.96 22.72
N ARG A 232 13.76 -45.25 21.62
CA ARG A 232 14.76 -45.64 20.59
C ARG A 232 15.69 -44.48 20.24
N ARG A 233 16.99 -44.78 20.36
CA ARG A 233 18.09 -43.81 20.49
C ARG A 233 18.67 -43.54 19.12
N ARG A 234 18.68 -42.27 18.72
CA ARG A 234 19.62 -41.77 17.72
C ARG A 234 20.91 -41.35 18.39
N GLY A 235 22.04 -41.74 17.81
CA GLY A 235 23.37 -41.33 18.24
C GLY A 235 23.96 -40.29 17.31
N GLU A 236 24.69 -39.34 17.85
CA GLU A 236 25.50 -38.38 17.10
C GLU A 236 26.93 -38.49 17.58
N TYR A 237 27.87 -38.52 16.65
CA TYR A 237 29.31 -38.55 16.90
C TYR A 237 29.93 -37.36 16.20
N GLU A 238 30.43 -36.43 17.02
CA GLU A 238 31.03 -35.17 16.60
C GLU A 238 32.51 -35.15 17.00
N PRO A 239 33.46 -35.12 16.05
CA PRO A 239 34.88 -34.90 16.35
C PRO A 239 35.11 -33.66 17.24
N LEU A 240 36.07 -33.75 18.17
CA LEU A 240 36.53 -32.57 18.92
C LEU A 240 37.05 -31.49 17.96
N GLU A 241 36.94 -30.22 18.38
CA GLU A 241 37.20 -29.05 17.55
C GLU A 241 38.58 -29.08 16.87
N GLU A 242 39.62 -29.50 17.59
CA GLU A 242 41.00 -29.61 17.09
C GLU A 242 41.19 -30.67 15.99
N TYR A 243 40.29 -31.66 15.85
CA TYR A 243 40.37 -32.71 14.83
C TYR A 243 39.46 -32.47 13.63
N ARG A 244 38.63 -31.41 13.62
CA ARG A 244 37.65 -31.16 12.55
C ARG A 244 38.29 -30.89 11.18
N ALA A 245 39.47 -30.28 11.17
CA ALA A 245 40.23 -30.04 9.95
C ALA A 245 40.75 -31.35 9.33
N ALA A 246 41.25 -32.26 10.17
CA ALA A 246 41.77 -33.55 9.73
C ALA A 246 40.66 -34.60 9.50
N CYS A 247 39.51 -34.48 10.16
CA CYS A 247 38.34 -35.35 10.05
C CYS A 247 37.06 -34.51 9.80
N PRO A 248 36.78 -34.11 8.54
CA PRO A 248 35.66 -33.24 8.20
C PRO A 248 34.33 -34.02 8.08
N TYR A 249 34.07 -34.94 9.00
CA TYR A 249 32.89 -35.80 8.97
C TYR A 249 32.10 -35.77 10.28
N PHE A 250 30.78 -35.83 10.15
CA PHE A 250 29.84 -35.94 11.27
C PHE A 250 28.98 -37.18 11.07
N LEU A 251 28.93 -38.09 12.06
CA LEU A 251 28.15 -39.32 11.97
C LEU A 251 26.86 -39.22 12.80
N VAL A 252 25.72 -39.47 12.16
CA VAL A 252 24.43 -39.67 12.82
C VAL A 252 24.02 -41.14 12.66
N THR A 253 23.55 -41.78 13.73
CA THR A 253 23.04 -43.15 13.68
C THR A 253 21.57 -43.22 14.06
N SER A 254 20.80 -44.03 13.33
CA SER A 254 19.37 -44.23 13.52
C SER A 254 19.05 -45.70 13.74
N LYS A 255 18.38 -46.03 14.86
CA LYS A 255 18.14 -47.42 15.28
C LYS A 255 16.68 -47.84 15.19
N GLY A 256 16.44 -48.92 14.45
CA GLY A 256 15.17 -49.63 14.31
C GLY A 256 14.01 -48.81 13.75
N PRO A 257 12.83 -49.42 13.58
CA PRO A 257 11.69 -48.75 12.97
C PRO A 257 11.07 -47.74 13.93
N HIS A 258 10.55 -46.65 13.38
CA HIS A 258 9.76 -45.66 14.09
C HIS A 258 8.39 -46.22 14.44
N SER A 259 8.01 -46.21 15.72
CA SER A 259 6.73 -46.71 16.24
C SER A 259 5.68 -45.61 16.44
N HIS A 260 5.72 -44.59 15.59
CA HIS A 260 4.79 -43.46 15.58
C HIS A 260 4.41 -43.14 14.13
N PRO A 261 3.30 -42.45 13.87
CA PRO A 261 2.99 -41.99 12.51
C PRO A 261 4.07 -41.05 11.99
N ILE A 262 4.17 -40.90 10.66
CA ILE A 262 5.15 -40.02 10.01
C ILE A 262 4.99 -38.60 10.57
N PRO A 263 6.03 -38.04 11.22
CA PRO A 263 5.95 -36.69 11.77
C PRO A 263 5.73 -35.66 10.67
N LEU A 264 4.93 -34.63 10.95
CA LEU A 264 4.81 -33.49 10.04
C LEU A 264 6.15 -32.73 9.96
N PRO A 265 6.49 -32.19 8.79
CA PRO A 265 7.69 -31.38 8.57
C PRO A 265 7.54 -29.98 9.21
N GLU A 266 7.61 -29.93 10.53
CA GLU A 266 7.41 -28.72 11.34
C GLU A 266 8.64 -27.80 11.35
N LYS A 267 9.84 -28.36 11.22
CA LYS A 267 11.09 -27.59 11.28
C LYS A 267 11.52 -27.08 9.91
N THR A 268 11.96 -25.83 9.87
CA THR A 268 12.59 -25.25 8.68
C THR A 268 14.08 -25.59 8.67
N PRO A 269 14.62 -26.18 7.58
CA PRO A 269 16.05 -26.45 7.43
C PRO A 269 16.90 -25.17 7.49
N THR A 270 18.17 -25.33 7.85
CA THR A 270 19.13 -24.23 8.06
C THR A 270 19.40 -23.46 6.77
N THR A 271 19.51 -24.13 5.64
CA THR A 271 19.67 -23.50 4.31
C THR A 271 18.51 -22.57 3.99
N VAL A 272 17.27 -23.03 4.18
CA VAL A 272 16.05 -22.24 3.98
C VAL A 272 15.99 -21.06 4.95
N LYS A 273 16.40 -21.24 6.21
CA LYS A 273 16.53 -20.13 7.17
C LYS A 273 17.54 -19.07 6.71
N VAL A 274 18.68 -19.49 6.16
CA VAL A 274 19.69 -18.57 5.61
C VAL A 274 19.13 -17.81 4.41
N GLU A 275 18.42 -18.47 3.51
CA GLU A 275 17.73 -17.82 2.37
C GLU A 275 16.68 -16.81 2.84
N LEU A 276 15.83 -17.17 3.81
CA LEU A 276 14.89 -16.26 4.45
C LEU A 276 15.62 -15.07 5.09
N GLY A 277 16.74 -15.31 5.76
CA GLY A 277 17.58 -14.26 6.34
C GLY A 277 18.09 -13.26 5.29
N LYS A 278 18.52 -13.74 4.11
CA LYS A 278 18.89 -12.87 2.97
C LYS A 278 17.69 -12.07 2.48
N LEU A 279 16.51 -12.70 2.42
CA LEU A 279 15.28 -12.06 1.96
C LEU A 279 14.81 -10.97 2.94
N PHE A 280 14.89 -11.21 4.26
CA PHE A 280 14.56 -10.22 5.28
C PHE A 280 15.48 -9.00 5.22
N LYS A 281 16.79 -9.19 4.99
CA LYS A 281 17.74 -8.09 4.81
C LYS A 281 17.38 -7.20 3.61
N LYS A 282 16.88 -7.79 2.53
CA LYS A 282 16.45 -7.03 1.34
C LYS A 282 15.19 -6.18 1.55
N LEU A 283 14.40 -6.45 2.58
CA LEU A 283 13.22 -5.62 2.89
C LEU A 283 13.60 -4.23 3.40
N GLY A 284 14.81 -4.06 3.95
CA GLY A 284 15.28 -2.78 4.48
C GLY A 284 14.28 -2.16 5.48
N VAL A 285 13.83 -0.94 5.19
CA VAL A 285 12.90 -0.18 6.04
C VAL A 285 11.53 -0.86 6.22
N ASP A 286 11.06 -1.64 5.24
CA ASP A 286 9.78 -2.33 5.33
C ASP A 286 9.77 -3.43 6.39
N LEU A 287 10.96 -3.91 6.79
CA LEU A 287 11.12 -4.88 7.85
C LEU A 287 10.53 -4.36 9.18
N ALA A 288 10.50 -3.05 9.44
CA ALA A 288 9.97 -2.52 10.71
C ALA A 288 8.49 -2.92 10.93
N ASP A 289 7.67 -2.79 9.88
CA ASP A 289 6.22 -3.00 9.93
C ASP A 289 5.78 -4.34 9.35
N ILE A 290 6.72 -5.17 8.90
CA ILE A 290 6.37 -6.40 8.20
C ILE A 290 5.65 -7.37 9.14
N MET A 291 4.57 -7.95 8.65
CA MET A 291 3.81 -9.01 9.31
C MET A 291 3.76 -10.21 8.37
N PRO A 292 3.54 -11.46 8.85
CA PRO A 292 3.54 -12.65 8.00
C PRO A 292 2.70 -12.49 6.72
N ARG A 293 1.49 -11.91 6.82
CA ARG A 293 0.62 -11.65 5.66
C ARG A 293 1.21 -10.62 4.69
N LYS A 294 1.84 -9.55 5.19
CA LYS A 294 2.48 -8.51 4.36
C LYS A 294 3.74 -9.08 3.69
N PHE A 295 4.54 -9.87 4.41
CA PHE A 295 5.72 -10.54 3.88
C PHE A 295 5.37 -11.45 2.69
N LEU A 296 4.34 -12.30 2.83
CA LEU A 296 3.91 -13.19 1.76
C LEU A 296 3.47 -12.45 0.49
N ARG A 297 2.97 -11.21 0.60
CA ARG A 297 2.53 -10.38 -0.53
C ARG A 297 3.60 -9.39 -1.01
N HIS A 298 4.76 -9.36 -0.37
CA HIS A 298 5.77 -8.35 -0.64
C HIS A 298 6.40 -8.57 -2.03
N PRO A 299 6.55 -7.52 -2.86
CA PRO A 299 7.09 -7.66 -4.23
C PRO A 299 8.44 -8.38 -4.28
N ILE A 300 9.36 -8.06 -3.36
CA ILE A 300 10.67 -8.74 -3.28
C ILE A 300 10.53 -10.25 -3.04
N VAL A 301 9.55 -10.67 -2.23
CA VAL A 301 9.29 -12.08 -1.93
C VAL A 301 8.67 -12.78 -3.14
N GLN A 302 7.70 -12.13 -3.78
CA GLN A 302 7.08 -12.64 -5.01
C GLN A 302 8.10 -12.81 -6.14
N LEU A 303 8.95 -11.81 -6.36
CA LEU A 303 10.04 -11.89 -7.34
C LEU A 303 11.02 -13.01 -7.03
N TYR A 304 11.40 -13.17 -5.76
CA TYR A 304 12.28 -14.26 -5.34
C TYR A 304 11.68 -15.63 -5.66
N LEU A 305 10.40 -15.84 -5.30
CA LEU A 305 9.71 -17.10 -5.50
C LEU A 305 9.49 -17.42 -6.99
N SER A 306 9.09 -16.42 -7.79
CA SER A 306 8.94 -16.58 -9.25
C SER A 306 10.27 -16.90 -9.94
N ALA A 307 11.37 -16.27 -9.52
CA ALA A 307 12.69 -16.56 -10.08
C ALA A 307 13.19 -17.96 -9.67
N ARG A 308 12.86 -18.41 -8.45
CA ARG A 308 13.27 -19.73 -7.93
C ARG A 308 12.46 -20.87 -8.54
N TYR A 309 11.17 -20.65 -8.77
CA TYR A 309 10.22 -21.65 -9.27
C TYR A 309 9.51 -21.18 -10.54
N PRO A 310 10.23 -21.06 -11.68
CA PRO A 310 9.69 -20.49 -12.91
C PRO A 310 8.54 -21.31 -13.52
N PHE A 311 8.46 -22.60 -13.17
CA PHE A 311 7.43 -23.52 -13.67
C PHE A 311 6.14 -23.50 -12.84
N LEU A 312 6.14 -22.87 -11.66
CA LEU A 312 4.94 -22.72 -10.84
C LEU A 312 4.22 -21.42 -11.21
N ARG A 313 2.93 -21.51 -11.51
CA ARG A 313 2.12 -20.33 -11.89
C ARG A 313 2.03 -19.31 -10.75
N ASN A 314 1.89 -19.78 -9.51
CA ASN A 314 1.72 -18.96 -8.32
C ASN A 314 2.60 -19.54 -7.19
N PRO A 315 3.93 -19.37 -7.24
CA PRO A 315 4.80 -19.96 -6.24
C PRO A 315 4.56 -19.32 -4.88
N MET A 316 4.52 -20.16 -3.86
CA MET A 316 4.26 -19.82 -2.47
C MET A 316 5.48 -20.12 -1.60
N LEU A 317 5.51 -19.53 -0.41
CA LEU A 317 6.59 -19.80 0.55
C LEU A 317 6.60 -21.26 1.03
N SER A 318 5.45 -21.94 0.95
CA SER A 318 5.34 -23.39 1.18
C SER A 318 6.09 -24.23 0.16
N ASP A 319 6.24 -23.73 -1.07
CA ASP A 319 7.01 -24.40 -2.13
C ASP A 319 8.52 -24.29 -1.88
N LEU A 320 8.92 -23.27 -1.11
CA LEU A 320 10.28 -23.19 -0.55
C LEU A 320 10.47 -24.24 0.55
N HIS A 321 9.55 -24.28 1.52
CA HIS A 321 9.48 -25.35 2.49
C HIS A 321 8.11 -25.35 3.19
N ILE A 322 7.50 -26.52 3.32
CA ILE A 322 6.15 -26.71 3.88
C ILE A 322 5.98 -26.15 5.31
N SER A 323 7.04 -26.15 6.13
CA SER A 323 7.00 -25.54 7.47
C SER A 323 6.62 -24.05 7.46
N LEU A 324 6.83 -23.36 6.33
CA LEU A 324 6.57 -21.93 6.15
C LEU A 324 5.09 -21.62 5.84
N SER A 325 4.26 -22.65 5.64
CA SER A 325 2.79 -22.52 5.67
C SER A 325 2.30 -22.06 7.05
N ASN A 326 3.03 -22.39 8.11
CA ASN A 326 2.70 -21.96 9.46
C ASN A 326 3.10 -20.49 9.68
N ARG A 327 2.10 -19.60 9.68
CA ARG A 327 2.29 -18.15 9.84
C ARG A 327 2.86 -17.76 11.20
N SER A 328 2.57 -18.52 12.26
CA SER A 328 3.13 -18.28 13.60
C SER A 328 4.62 -18.62 13.62
N HIS A 329 5.01 -19.69 12.93
CA HIS A 329 6.42 -20.05 12.77
C HIS A 329 7.18 -19.00 11.94
N LEU A 330 6.60 -18.55 10.82
CA LEU A 330 7.14 -17.44 10.03
C LEU A 330 7.28 -16.15 10.86
N LYS A 331 6.31 -15.87 11.74
CA LYS A 331 6.36 -14.71 12.64
C LYS A 331 7.59 -14.76 13.55
N VAL A 332 7.97 -15.93 14.08
CA VAL A 332 9.19 -16.06 14.91
C VAL A 332 10.43 -15.65 14.13
N TYR A 333 10.56 -16.06 12.86
CA TYR A 333 11.68 -15.66 12.01
C TYR A 333 11.70 -14.16 11.71
N LEU A 334 10.54 -13.59 11.39
CA LEU A 334 10.39 -12.15 11.18
C LEU A 334 10.74 -11.35 12.43
N ASP A 335 10.23 -11.74 13.60
CA ASP A 335 10.50 -11.06 14.86
C ASP A 335 11.99 -11.16 15.25
N THR A 336 12.63 -12.29 14.95
CA THR A 336 14.09 -12.46 15.12
C THR A 336 14.87 -11.53 14.19
N ALA A 337 14.46 -11.45 12.92
CA ALA A 337 15.08 -10.54 11.95
C ALA A 337 14.88 -9.07 12.34
N LYS A 338 13.68 -8.69 12.80
CA LYS A 338 13.38 -7.34 13.31
C LYS A 338 14.27 -6.98 14.49
N LYS A 339 14.41 -7.87 15.49
CA LYS A 339 15.30 -7.63 16.64
C LYS A 339 16.76 -7.48 16.24
N THR A 340 17.19 -8.20 15.20
CA THR A 340 18.57 -8.11 14.69
C THR A 340 18.79 -6.79 13.94
N HIS A 341 17.81 -6.33 13.15
CA HIS A 341 17.93 -5.12 12.35
C HIS A 341 17.62 -3.84 13.14
N PHE A 342 16.73 -3.92 14.12
CA PHE A 342 16.30 -2.85 15.02
C PHE A 342 16.53 -3.30 16.47
N PRO A 343 17.78 -3.29 16.97
CA PRO A 343 18.11 -3.76 18.32
C PRO A 343 17.37 -2.97 19.42
N GLU A 344 17.19 -1.67 19.22
CA GLU A 344 16.43 -0.77 20.11
C GLU A 344 14.90 -0.82 19.88
N GLY A 345 14.44 -1.74 19.02
CA GLY A 345 13.05 -1.89 18.62
C GLY A 345 12.59 -0.87 17.57
N THR A 346 11.29 -0.87 17.29
CA THR A 346 10.67 -0.01 16.25
C THR A 346 9.74 1.08 16.83
N GLY A 347 9.77 1.26 18.15
CA GLY A 347 9.03 2.30 18.88
C GLY A 347 9.88 3.54 19.17
N TRP A 348 9.57 4.26 20.26
CA TRP A 348 10.26 5.48 20.70
C TRP A 348 11.79 5.32 20.83
N LYS A 349 12.26 4.29 21.54
CA LYS A 349 13.70 4.01 21.71
C LYS A 349 14.41 3.77 20.38
N GLY A 350 13.77 3.02 19.48
CA GLY A 350 14.26 2.79 18.13
C GLY A 350 14.42 4.09 17.33
N LEU A 351 13.43 4.98 17.41
CA LEU A 351 13.51 6.27 16.73
C LEU A 351 14.55 7.20 17.37
N LEU A 352 14.71 7.17 18.70
CA LEU A 352 15.73 7.93 19.42
C LEU A 352 17.13 7.49 18.99
N HIS A 353 17.35 6.19 18.84
CA HIS A 353 18.59 5.64 18.31
C HIS A 353 18.88 6.16 16.88
N ILE A 354 17.87 6.17 16.00
CA ILE A 354 17.99 6.73 14.65
C ILE A 354 18.32 8.23 14.70
N LYS A 355 17.67 9.00 15.57
CA LYS A 355 17.96 10.44 15.75
C LYS A 355 19.40 10.66 16.19
N THR A 356 19.89 9.91 17.17
CA THR A 356 21.27 9.99 17.64
C THR A 356 22.27 9.68 16.51
N GLN A 357 22.01 8.63 15.73
CA GLN A 357 22.84 8.31 14.57
C GLN A 357 22.80 9.42 13.52
N GLN A 358 21.62 9.96 13.24
CA GLN A 358 21.44 11.06 12.29
C GLN A 358 22.22 12.32 12.73
N ASP A 359 22.21 12.63 14.03
CA ASP A 359 22.93 13.79 14.58
C ASP A 359 24.46 13.62 14.55
N GLN A 360 24.94 12.38 14.70
CA GLN A 360 26.36 12.05 14.65
C GLN A 360 26.91 11.96 13.23
N LEU A 361 26.11 11.44 12.30
CA LEU A 361 26.58 11.05 10.96
C LEU A 361 26.21 12.05 9.86
N LEU A 362 25.17 12.87 10.06
CA LEU A 362 24.69 13.80 9.04
C LEU A 362 24.88 15.26 9.45
N GLU A 363 25.20 16.08 8.46
CA GLU A 363 25.17 17.54 8.59
C GLU A 363 23.75 18.02 8.88
N PRO A 364 23.58 19.16 9.60
CA PRO A 364 22.26 19.68 9.96
C PRO A 364 21.27 19.79 8.79
N ILE A 365 21.77 20.06 7.59
CA ILE A 365 20.96 20.23 6.37
C ILE A 365 20.38 18.91 5.83
N ASP A 366 21.02 17.78 6.12
CA ASP A 366 20.62 16.44 5.66
C ASP A 366 19.76 15.68 6.69
N ARG A 367 19.57 16.28 7.87
CA ARG A 367 18.77 15.71 8.96
C ARG A 367 17.29 15.79 8.61
N TYR A 368 16.60 14.67 8.63
CA TYR A 368 15.15 14.62 8.41
C TYR A 368 14.36 14.77 9.72
N ILE A 369 14.77 14.06 10.78
CA ILE A 369 14.22 14.26 12.12
C ILE A 369 14.89 15.50 12.71
N ARG A 370 14.16 16.61 12.81
CA ARG A 370 14.70 17.92 13.23
C ARG A 370 14.57 18.16 14.71
N PHE A 371 13.52 17.63 15.34
CA PHE A 371 13.27 17.75 16.77
C PHE A 371 12.66 16.46 17.29
N MET A 372 13.08 16.05 18.49
CA MET A 372 12.53 14.90 19.20
C MET A 372 12.65 15.18 20.69
N LYS A 373 11.53 15.16 21.42
CA LYS A 373 11.52 15.44 22.86
C LYS A 373 10.43 14.65 23.57
N GLU A 374 10.77 14.14 24.74
CA GLU A 374 9.85 13.61 25.74
C GLU A 374 9.74 14.65 26.85
N ILE A 375 8.50 14.98 27.21
CA ILE A 375 8.16 15.98 28.21
C ILE A 375 7.32 15.25 29.24
N ASP A 376 7.91 15.05 30.42
CA ASP A 376 7.20 14.50 31.57
C ASP A 376 5.97 15.37 31.85
N SER A 377 4.91 14.75 32.37
CA SER A 377 3.75 15.49 32.86
C SER A 377 4.20 16.42 34.00
N MET A 378 4.61 17.65 33.68
CA MET A 378 4.86 18.67 34.69
C MET A 378 3.52 19.17 35.20
N ASP A 379 3.46 19.25 36.53
CA ASP A 379 2.46 19.96 37.32
C ASP A 379 2.03 21.27 36.64
N SER A 380 0.79 21.33 36.16
CA SER A 380 0.16 22.57 35.74
C SER A 380 -1.27 22.59 36.24
N GLU A 381 -1.54 23.52 37.15
CA GLU A 381 -2.83 23.85 37.79
C GLU A 381 -3.93 24.33 36.82
N ASP A 382 -3.76 24.15 35.51
CA ASP A 382 -4.72 24.58 34.50
C ASP A 382 -5.33 23.35 33.80
N THR A 383 -6.23 22.69 34.53
CA THR A 383 -7.19 21.73 33.98
C THR A 383 -8.23 22.50 33.17
N GLU A 384 -7.88 22.95 31.96
CA GLU A 384 -8.91 23.26 30.97
C GLU A 384 -9.43 21.93 30.41
N GLU A 385 -10.71 21.71 30.67
CA GLU A 385 -11.56 20.54 30.41
C GLU A 385 -11.08 19.65 29.24
N GLU A 386 -10.70 18.42 29.58
CA GLU A 386 -10.48 17.36 28.61
C GLU A 386 -11.82 17.03 27.93
N ASP A 387 -11.89 17.19 26.62
CA ASP A 387 -13.05 16.78 25.80
C ASP A 387 -13.25 15.24 25.90
N GLU A 388 -14.01 14.81 26.90
CA GLU A 388 -14.59 13.47 27.01
C GLU A 388 -15.63 13.26 25.90
N ASP A 389 -15.23 13.00 24.66
CA ASP A 389 -16.11 12.34 23.69
C ASP A 389 -15.39 11.84 22.43
N VAL A 390 -14.81 10.62 22.51
CA VAL A 390 -14.57 9.77 21.33
C VAL A 390 -14.84 8.28 21.65
N CYS A 391 -15.65 7.70 20.78
CA CYS A 391 -16.26 6.38 20.76
C CYS A 391 -15.33 5.21 21.15
N GLU A 392 -15.89 4.28 21.92
CA GLU A 392 -15.38 2.93 22.11
C GLU A 392 -15.39 2.16 20.78
N ASP A 393 -14.22 1.78 20.23
CA ASP A 393 -14.13 0.50 19.53
C ASP A 393 -12.69 -0.07 19.47
N GLN A 394 -12.62 -1.36 19.82
CA GLN A 394 -11.56 -2.37 19.65
C GLN A 394 -10.21 -2.20 20.36
N GLY A 395 -10.21 -2.45 21.67
CA GLY A 395 -9.23 -3.37 22.29
C GLY A 395 -7.75 -2.98 22.29
N GLN A 396 -7.42 -1.69 22.17
CA GLN A 396 -6.07 -1.19 22.44
C GLN A 396 -6.10 -0.25 23.64
N PRO A 397 -5.15 -0.36 24.59
CA PRO A 397 -5.09 0.56 25.71
C PRO A 397 -4.89 1.98 25.17
N ARG A 398 -5.82 2.88 25.50
CA ARG A 398 -5.58 4.32 25.40
C ARG A 398 -4.32 4.59 26.26
N PRO A 399 -3.32 5.35 25.77
CA PRO A 399 -2.26 5.82 26.65
C PRO A 399 -2.95 6.57 27.78
N SER A 400 -2.73 6.17 29.03
CA SER A 400 -3.29 6.86 30.18
C SER A 400 -2.81 8.31 30.17
N ASP A 401 -3.61 9.26 30.63
CA ASP A 401 -3.25 10.69 30.68
C ASP A 401 -2.01 10.99 31.54
N SER A 402 -1.51 9.97 32.23
CA SER A 402 -0.24 9.92 32.97
C SER A 402 1.00 9.64 32.10
N GLU A 403 0.88 9.38 30.79
CA GLU A 403 2.04 9.11 29.93
C GLU A 403 2.68 10.40 29.38
N ALA A 404 4.00 10.49 29.44
CA ALA A 404 4.77 11.65 28.98
C ALA A 404 4.43 12.07 27.53
N LEU A 405 4.39 13.39 27.30
CA LEU A 405 4.17 13.95 25.97
C LEU A 405 5.42 13.73 25.12
N LYS A 406 5.29 12.95 24.05
CA LYS A 406 6.36 12.67 23.09
C LYS A 406 6.07 13.41 21.80
N ILE A 407 7.02 14.21 21.34
CA ILE A 407 6.93 15.00 20.10
C ILE A 407 8.12 14.66 19.20
N VAL A 408 7.84 14.47 17.92
CA VAL A 408 8.83 14.35 16.84
C VAL A 408 8.44 15.31 15.73
N ILE A 409 9.39 16.10 15.23
CA ILE A 409 9.19 17.00 14.08
C ILE A 409 10.16 16.56 12.99
N CYS A 410 9.60 16.26 11.82
CA CYS A 410 10.28 15.78 10.64
C CYS A 410 10.08 16.77 9.48
N MET A 411 11.18 17.22 8.90
CA MET A 411 11.18 18.02 7.67
C MET A 411 12.57 18.00 7.04
N THR A 412 12.63 18.04 5.71
CA THR A 412 13.89 18.31 4.99
C THR A 412 14.20 19.81 4.99
N SER A 413 15.46 20.17 4.77
CA SER A 413 15.87 21.58 4.60
C SER A 413 15.30 22.25 3.33
N SER A 414 14.96 21.48 2.30
CA SER A 414 14.25 22.03 1.12
C SER A 414 12.82 22.45 1.48
N ALA A 415 12.11 21.58 2.22
CA ALA A 415 10.78 21.88 2.72
C ALA A 415 10.73 23.06 3.71
N SER A 416 11.72 23.23 4.59
CA SER A 416 11.76 24.39 5.50
C SER A 416 11.87 25.72 4.74
N LYS A 417 12.73 25.77 3.71
CA LYS A 417 12.85 26.93 2.81
C LYS A 417 11.54 27.23 2.10
N ARG A 418 10.87 26.20 1.55
CA ARG A 418 9.58 26.37 0.87
C ARG A 418 8.44 26.76 1.82
N LEU A 419 8.43 26.25 3.05
CA LEU A 419 7.43 26.61 4.07
C LEU A 419 7.46 28.10 4.39
N VAL A 420 8.66 28.68 4.41
CA VAL A 420 8.91 30.10 4.68
C VAL A 420 8.43 31.00 3.53
N GLU A 421 8.33 30.46 2.31
CA GLU A 421 7.78 31.13 1.12
C GLU A 421 6.27 30.89 0.92
N ALA A 422 5.68 29.94 1.65
CA ALA A 422 4.30 29.52 1.45
C ALA A 422 3.30 30.59 1.93
N GLN A 423 2.37 30.95 1.05
CA GLN A 423 1.33 31.95 1.33
C GLN A 423 0.04 31.35 1.91
N HIS A 424 -0.26 30.10 1.56
CA HIS A 424 -1.47 29.40 2.01
C HIS A 424 -1.07 28.06 2.59
N LEU A 425 -1.40 27.83 3.85
CA LEU A 425 -1.11 26.59 4.54
C LEU A 425 -2.40 25.87 4.91
N GLN A 426 -2.33 24.56 4.94
CA GLN A 426 -3.34 23.71 5.54
C GLN A 426 -2.67 22.69 6.47
N SER A 427 -3.23 22.46 7.64
CA SER A 427 -2.79 21.39 8.55
C SER A 427 -3.97 20.71 9.23
N ASP A 428 -3.76 19.52 9.77
CA ASP A 428 -4.69 18.83 10.68
C ASP A 428 -4.08 18.78 12.08
N ILE A 429 -4.93 18.69 13.10
CA ILE A 429 -4.54 18.44 14.49
C ILE A 429 -3.94 17.02 14.65
N GLY A 430 -4.29 16.10 13.75
CA GLY A 430 -3.59 14.86 13.50
C GLY A 430 -4.49 13.64 13.36
N PHE A 431 -3.95 12.59 12.73
CA PHE A 431 -4.66 11.37 12.36
C PHE A 431 -3.91 10.11 12.80
N LYS A 432 -4.63 8.99 12.90
CA LYS A 432 -4.11 7.70 13.37
C LYS A 432 -3.61 6.84 12.22
N ARG A 433 -2.31 6.93 11.92
CA ARG A 433 -1.61 5.98 11.03
C ARG A 433 -0.56 5.15 11.76
N ILE A 434 0.00 5.69 12.84
CA ILE A 434 1.07 5.08 13.64
C ILE A 434 0.51 4.56 14.96
N VAL A 435 0.90 3.35 15.34
CA VAL A 435 0.45 2.75 16.61
C VAL A 435 1.01 3.55 17.78
N GLY A 436 0.12 4.11 18.60
CA GLY A 436 0.46 4.90 19.79
C GLY A 436 0.82 6.36 19.52
N PHE A 437 0.74 6.85 18.28
CA PHE A 437 1.04 8.23 17.92
C PHE A 437 0.00 8.79 16.95
N TYR A 438 -0.36 10.05 17.15
CA TYR A 438 -0.98 10.88 16.13
C TYR A 438 0.09 11.37 15.16
N GLU A 439 -0.30 11.51 13.90
CA GLU A 439 0.51 12.10 12.84
C GLU A 439 -0.18 13.37 12.36
N SER A 440 0.54 14.49 12.29
CA SER A 440 0.05 15.77 11.78
C SER A 440 0.95 16.26 10.64
N GLU A 441 0.38 16.94 9.67
CA GLU A 441 1.08 17.46 8.50
C GLU A 441 0.80 18.95 8.34
N ILE A 442 1.83 19.71 7.95
CA ILE A 442 1.67 21.07 7.42
C ILE A 442 1.91 20.98 5.92
N ALA A 443 0.89 21.30 5.14
CA ALA A 443 0.86 21.11 3.70
C ALA A 443 0.33 22.35 2.97
N SER A 444 0.54 22.39 1.66
CA SER A 444 -0.06 23.37 0.76
C SER A 444 -0.25 22.77 -0.63
N VAL A 445 -0.93 23.49 -1.51
CA VAL A 445 -0.93 23.23 -2.94
C VAL A 445 0.08 24.18 -3.57
N GLU A 446 1.08 23.59 -4.23
CA GLU A 446 1.98 24.37 -5.05
C GLU A 446 1.24 24.76 -6.34
N ARG A 447 1.17 26.07 -6.61
CA ARG A 447 0.28 26.70 -7.62
C ARG A 447 0.64 26.35 -9.05
N TYR A 448 1.92 26.44 -9.41
CA TYR A 448 2.38 26.09 -10.75
C TYR A 448 2.25 24.60 -10.97
N SER A 449 2.47 23.81 -9.92
CA SER A 449 2.39 22.35 -10.01
C SER A 449 0.99 21.77 -9.90
N ASN A 450 0.07 22.49 -9.26
CA ASN A 450 -1.25 22.02 -8.85
C ASN A 450 -1.18 20.64 -8.18
N THR A 451 -0.17 20.43 -7.34
CA THR A 451 0.04 19.22 -6.54
C THR A 451 0.14 19.60 -5.07
N SER A 452 -0.28 18.70 -4.18
CA SER A 452 -0.10 18.91 -2.75
C SER A 452 1.34 18.58 -2.34
N ILE A 453 1.89 19.42 -1.47
CA ILE A 453 3.21 19.25 -0.88
C ILE A 453 3.08 19.24 0.65
N THR A 454 3.80 18.33 1.29
CA THR A 454 3.99 18.32 2.74
C THR A 454 5.30 19.03 3.06
N PHE A 455 5.24 20.05 3.91
CA PHE A 455 6.44 20.75 4.37
C PHE A 455 6.99 20.17 5.68
N CYS A 456 6.09 19.78 6.57
CA CYS A 456 6.43 19.33 7.90
C CYS A 456 5.51 18.19 8.31
N ARG A 457 6.09 17.19 8.97
CA ARG A 457 5.38 16.04 9.53
C ARG A 457 5.70 15.94 11.01
N VAL A 458 4.67 15.75 11.82
CA VAL A 458 4.78 15.74 13.28
C VAL A 458 4.20 14.46 13.82
N TYR A 459 4.90 13.81 14.74
CA TYR A 459 4.39 12.67 15.50
C TYR A 459 4.23 13.08 16.96
N LEU A 460 3.04 12.87 17.52
CA LEU A 460 2.71 13.29 18.89
C LEU A 460 1.81 12.29 19.61
N THR A 461 1.97 12.13 20.92
CA THR A 461 1.13 11.22 21.73
C THR A 461 -0.18 11.86 22.20
N ARG A 462 -0.25 13.20 22.25
CA ARG A 462 -1.44 13.97 22.67
C ARG A 462 -1.73 15.10 21.69
N GLN A 463 -3.00 15.41 21.44
CA GLN A 463 -3.44 16.46 20.51
C GLN A 463 -3.79 17.79 21.19
N THR A 464 -3.27 18.05 22.39
CA THR A 464 -3.62 19.26 23.16
C THR A 464 -3.11 20.54 22.50
N ALA A 465 -3.73 21.68 22.84
CA ALA A 465 -3.28 23.00 22.39
C ALA A 465 -1.83 23.27 22.83
N GLN A 466 -1.46 22.88 24.06
CA GLN A 466 -0.11 23.02 24.58
C GLN A 466 0.91 22.20 23.77
N ALA A 467 0.58 20.97 23.37
CA ALA A 467 1.46 20.16 22.53
C ALA A 467 1.69 20.84 21.17
N HIS A 468 0.63 21.37 20.54
CA HIS A 468 0.74 22.08 19.27
C HIS A 468 1.47 23.43 19.39
N LEU A 469 1.34 24.14 20.52
CA LEU A 469 2.12 25.35 20.79
C LEU A 469 3.62 25.05 20.80
N ILE A 470 4.02 23.96 21.47
CA ILE A 470 5.41 23.50 21.48
C ILE A 470 5.86 23.16 20.05
N VAL A 471 5.06 22.40 19.30
CA VAL A 471 5.34 22.06 17.89
C VAL A 471 5.57 23.31 17.05
N LEU A 472 4.68 24.30 17.10
CA LEU A 472 4.81 25.53 16.31
C LEU A 472 6.04 26.36 16.70
N ARG A 473 6.36 26.44 18.00
CA ARG A 473 7.58 27.12 18.49
C ARG A 473 8.83 26.45 17.97
N GLU A 474 8.90 25.12 18.01
CA GLU A 474 10.05 24.37 17.53
C GLU A 474 10.18 24.41 16.00
N ILE A 475 9.07 24.35 15.27
CA ILE A 475 9.08 24.60 13.81
C ILE A 475 9.65 25.98 13.53
N ASN A 476 9.20 27.02 14.22
CA ASN A 476 9.71 28.37 14.02
C ASN A 476 11.23 28.46 14.29
N LYS A 477 11.74 27.79 15.33
CA LYS A 477 13.19 27.71 15.60
C LYS A 477 13.95 27.02 14.46
N ILE A 478 13.41 25.92 13.93
CA ILE A 478 13.99 25.22 12.78
C ILE A 478 14.05 26.15 11.57
N LEU A 479 12.97 26.89 11.28
CA LEU A 479 12.92 27.82 10.16
C LEU A 479 13.93 28.97 10.30
N VAL A 480 14.05 29.55 11.49
CA VAL A 480 15.06 30.58 11.79
C VAL A 480 16.47 30.03 11.59
N SER A 481 16.73 28.79 12.05
CA SER A 481 18.03 28.14 11.86
C SER A 481 18.36 27.88 10.39
N ASP A 482 17.37 27.47 9.57
CA ASP A 482 17.60 27.08 8.17
C ASP A 482 17.63 28.28 7.21
N THR A 483 16.87 29.33 7.51
CA THR A 483 16.57 30.41 6.56
C THR A 483 16.87 31.80 7.09
N GLY A 484 17.23 31.93 8.37
CA GLY A 484 17.39 33.22 9.05
C GLY A 484 16.06 33.90 9.40
N ARG A 485 14.90 33.34 9.02
CA ARG A 485 13.58 33.91 9.33
C ARG A 485 12.57 32.86 9.77
N GLY A 486 11.65 33.27 10.63
CA GLY A 486 10.54 32.46 11.12
C GLY A 486 9.27 32.60 10.27
N LEU A 487 8.17 32.04 10.78
CA LEU A 487 6.84 32.24 10.20
C LEU A 487 6.42 33.71 10.33
N ARG A 488 5.99 34.33 9.23
CA ARG A 488 5.46 35.71 9.22
C ARG A 488 4.03 35.72 8.69
N TRP A 489 3.12 36.22 9.50
CA TRP A 489 1.73 36.48 9.14
C TRP A 489 1.57 37.85 8.51
N ARG A 490 0.84 37.96 7.39
CA ARG A 490 0.57 39.28 6.77
C ARG A 490 -0.08 40.26 7.75
N HIS A 491 -1.10 39.82 8.47
CA HIS A 491 -1.89 40.70 9.36
C HIS A 491 -1.15 41.13 10.64
N ILE A 492 0.00 40.51 10.97
CA ILE A 492 0.84 40.88 12.12
C ILE A 492 2.12 41.59 11.66
N HIS A 493 2.71 41.15 10.55
CA HIS A 493 4.05 41.56 10.13
C HIS A 493 4.09 42.38 8.85
N GLY A 494 2.96 42.51 8.14
CA GLY A 494 2.82 43.39 6.98
C GLY A 494 2.69 44.83 7.44
N LEU A 495 3.37 45.73 6.74
CA LEU A 495 3.27 47.18 6.97
C LEU A 495 2.03 47.74 6.27
N ASN A 496 1.63 47.13 5.15
CA ASN A 496 0.50 47.57 4.34
C ASN A 496 -0.37 46.39 3.87
N VAL A 497 -1.59 46.72 3.44
CA VAL A 497 -2.56 45.77 2.87
C VAL A 497 -1.99 45.06 1.62
N GLY A 498 -1.05 45.69 0.91
CA GLY A 498 -0.40 45.13 -0.29
C GLY A 498 0.75 44.15 -0.04
N ASP A 499 1.14 43.89 1.21
CA ASP A 499 2.29 43.03 1.51
C ASP A 499 1.91 41.56 1.43
N TYR A 500 2.05 40.97 0.23
CA TYR A 500 1.75 39.56 -0.03
C TYR A 500 2.99 38.67 -0.10
N ASP A 501 4.16 39.25 -0.32
CA ASP A 501 5.38 38.49 -0.57
C ASP A 501 5.96 37.92 0.73
N ASN A 502 6.34 36.65 0.69
CA ASN A 502 7.07 35.98 1.78
C ASN A 502 6.34 36.00 3.15
N VAL A 503 5.02 36.18 3.12
CA VAL A 503 4.14 36.16 4.29
C VAL A 503 2.99 35.18 4.08
N ILE A 504 2.55 34.59 5.18
CA ILE A 504 1.43 33.69 5.19
C ILE A 504 0.16 34.54 5.23
N LEU A 505 -0.66 34.36 4.20
CA LEU A 505 -1.94 35.04 4.02
C LEU A 505 -3.05 34.29 4.75
N ASN A 506 -2.97 32.96 4.76
CA ASN A 506 -3.97 32.11 5.37
C ASN A 506 -3.37 30.77 5.83
N TRP A 507 -3.73 30.34 7.04
CA TRP A 507 -3.50 28.98 7.51
C TRP A 507 -4.82 28.37 7.92
N VAL A 508 -5.27 27.38 7.16
CA VAL A 508 -6.47 26.60 7.46
C VAL A 508 -6.07 25.40 8.31
N VAL A 509 -6.63 25.29 9.51
CA VAL A 509 -6.49 24.08 10.32
C VAL A 509 -7.79 23.31 10.22
N ASP A 510 -7.73 22.09 9.69
CA ASP A 510 -8.86 21.18 9.74
C ASP A 510 -8.93 20.61 11.16
N GLN A 511 -10.05 20.86 11.82
CA GLN A 511 -10.42 20.15 13.04
C GLN A 511 -11.57 19.26 12.62
N HIS A 512 -11.36 17.95 12.68
CA HIS A 512 -12.38 16.96 12.37
C HIS A 512 -13.68 17.34 13.08
N ARG A 513 -14.70 17.79 12.32
CA ARG A 513 -16.14 17.78 12.63
C ARG A 513 -16.91 18.74 11.69
N GLY A 514 -17.66 18.17 10.75
CA GLY A 514 -18.25 18.83 9.58
C GLY A 514 -19.44 19.78 9.79
N GLN A 515 -19.84 20.34 8.65
CA GLN A 515 -20.86 21.36 8.43
C GLN A 515 -22.29 20.85 8.68
N ALA A 516 -23.05 21.55 9.54
CA ALA A 516 -24.51 21.80 9.49
C ALA A 516 -25.00 22.25 10.88
N LYS A 517 -24.48 23.37 11.38
CA LYS A 517 -24.61 23.80 12.79
C LYS A 517 -26.05 23.75 13.33
N GLU A 518 -27.02 24.25 12.57
CA GLU A 518 -28.40 24.38 13.07
C GLU A 518 -29.17 23.07 13.01
N LYS A 519 -28.97 22.26 11.95
CA LYS A 519 -29.55 20.91 11.84
C LYS A 519 -28.94 19.96 12.87
N ILE A 520 -27.65 20.08 13.21
CA ILE A 520 -26.99 19.23 14.20
C ILE A 520 -27.47 19.58 15.62
N ARG A 521 -27.62 20.87 15.94
CA ARG A 521 -28.17 21.29 17.25
C ARG A 521 -29.60 20.78 17.47
N THR A 522 -30.41 20.77 16.41
CA THR A 522 -31.84 20.41 16.49
C THR A 522 -32.12 18.92 16.28
N LEU A 523 -31.38 18.24 15.39
CA LEU A 523 -31.62 16.83 15.03
C LEU A 523 -30.63 15.85 15.70
N GLY A 524 -29.50 16.34 16.23
CA GLY A 524 -28.41 15.50 16.75
C GLY A 524 -28.51 15.10 18.22
N GLY A 525 -29.60 15.45 18.91
CA GLY A 525 -29.78 15.16 20.34
C GLY A 525 -28.69 15.77 21.22
N ARG A 526 -28.45 15.19 22.40
CA ARG A 526 -27.48 15.70 23.39
C ARG A 526 -26.04 15.72 22.84
N ALA A 527 -25.66 14.73 22.03
CA ALA A 527 -24.35 14.70 21.36
C ALA A 527 -24.19 15.85 20.33
N GLY A 528 -25.23 16.14 19.54
CA GLY A 528 -25.22 17.28 18.63
C GLY A 528 -25.23 18.64 19.34
N GLN A 529 -25.88 18.75 20.50
CA GLN A 529 -25.86 19.95 21.32
C GLN A 529 -24.49 20.19 21.96
N ASN A 530 -23.90 19.17 22.59
CA ASN A 530 -22.56 19.22 23.16
C ASN A 530 -21.52 19.59 22.09
N TRP A 531 -21.67 19.04 20.89
CA TRP A 531 -20.82 19.37 19.74
C TRP A 531 -20.89 20.85 19.33
N VAL A 532 -22.09 21.45 19.31
CA VAL A 532 -22.21 22.87 18.98
C VAL A 532 -21.66 23.75 20.11
N LEU A 533 -21.86 23.33 21.36
CA LEU A 533 -21.34 24.02 22.54
C LEU A 533 -19.81 24.07 22.50
N ASP A 534 -19.15 22.94 22.21
CA ASP A 534 -17.69 22.82 21.97
C ASP A 534 -17.17 23.85 20.95
N LYS A 535 -17.90 24.04 19.84
CA LYS A 535 -17.49 25.04 18.83
C LYS A 535 -17.74 26.48 19.25
N GLU A 536 -18.71 26.72 20.13
CA GLU A 536 -19.00 28.05 20.69
C GLU A 536 -18.01 28.42 21.80
N THR A 537 -17.56 27.44 22.59
CA THR A 537 -16.53 27.61 23.64
C THR A 537 -15.12 27.71 23.07
N SER A 538 -14.82 27.08 21.93
CA SER A 538 -13.51 27.12 21.25
C SER A 538 -13.03 28.53 20.86
N GLN A 539 -13.91 29.53 20.77
CA GLN A 539 -13.66 30.93 20.36
C GLN A 539 -13.01 31.17 18.97
N PHE A 540 -12.34 30.21 18.34
CA PHE A 540 -11.68 30.37 17.03
C PHE A 540 -12.47 29.75 15.86
N ALA A 541 -13.33 28.75 16.13
CA ALA A 541 -14.03 28.01 15.08
C ALA A 541 -14.98 28.89 14.26
N PHE A 542 -15.75 29.79 14.89
CA PHE A 542 -16.66 30.70 14.18
C PHE A 542 -15.97 31.81 13.38
N PRO A 543 -14.95 32.50 13.93
CA PRO A 543 -14.11 33.41 13.15
C PRO A 543 -13.48 32.78 11.90
N GLY A 544 -13.22 31.46 11.89
CA GLY A 544 -12.69 30.74 10.74
C GLY A 544 -13.73 30.32 9.69
N MET A 545 -15.01 30.27 10.04
CA MET A 545 -16.12 29.82 9.19
C MET A 545 -17.06 30.95 8.73
N CYS A 546 -17.16 32.03 9.50
CA CYS A 546 -18.05 33.17 9.29
C CYS A 546 -17.21 34.45 9.35
N TRP A 547 -17.10 35.15 8.22
CA TRP A 547 -16.27 36.35 8.11
C TRP A 547 -16.72 37.44 9.07
N GLU A 548 -18.03 37.59 9.27
CA GLU A 548 -18.63 38.61 10.13
C GLU A 548 -18.22 38.45 11.61
N LYS A 549 -17.68 37.27 11.97
CA LYS A 549 -17.10 36.98 13.28
C LYS A 549 -15.57 36.89 13.25
N SER A 550 -14.95 37.14 12.09
CA SER A 550 -13.51 37.08 11.86
C SER A 550 -12.86 38.45 12.00
N PHE A 551 -11.64 38.50 12.55
CA PHE A 551 -10.78 39.69 12.49
C PHE A 551 -9.98 39.77 11.17
N ILE A 552 -10.15 38.79 10.28
CA ILE A 552 -9.46 38.75 8.98
C ILE A 552 -10.18 39.68 8.00
N PRO A 553 -9.49 40.64 7.35
CA PRO A 553 -10.06 41.48 6.30
C PRO A 553 -10.80 40.68 5.21
N MET A 554 -11.94 41.20 4.71
CA MET A 554 -12.84 40.48 3.78
C MET A 554 -12.14 40.02 2.51
N ASP A 555 -11.30 40.87 1.93
CA ASP A 555 -10.48 40.59 0.76
C ASP A 555 -9.55 39.38 0.99
N ILE A 556 -8.95 39.26 2.18
CA ILE A 556 -8.10 38.13 2.58
C ILE A 556 -8.94 36.88 2.82
N TRP A 557 -10.07 37.05 3.52
CA TRP A 557 -10.96 35.95 3.85
C TRP A 557 -11.58 35.34 2.58
N GLN A 558 -11.94 36.16 1.60
CA GLN A 558 -12.44 35.75 0.28
C GLN A 558 -11.35 35.22 -0.66
N ALA A 559 -10.10 35.68 -0.51
CA ALA A 559 -8.95 35.15 -1.25
C ALA A 559 -8.60 33.70 -0.85
N ARG A 560 -9.19 33.17 0.23
CA ARG A 560 -9.10 31.75 0.58
C ARG A 560 -9.64 30.90 -0.56
N ARG A 561 -8.80 29.99 -1.07
CA ARG A 561 -9.28 28.94 -1.97
C ARG A 561 -10.23 28.02 -1.20
N ARG A 562 -11.43 27.79 -1.74
CA ARG A 562 -12.46 26.89 -1.18
C ARG A 562 -12.10 25.40 -1.30
N GLU A 563 -10.85 25.09 -1.62
CA GLU A 563 -10.33 23.73 -1.83
C GLU A 563 -10.09 23.09 -0.46
N SER A 564 -11.16 22.62 0.19
CA SER A 564 -11.14 22.08 1.55
C SER A 564 -10.41 20.73 1.72
N ASN A 565 -9.71 20.24 0.70
CA ASN A 565 -9.26 18.84 0.62
C ASN A 565 -7.74 18.69 0.41
N ILE A 566 -6.91 19.68 0.77
CA ILE A 566 -5.45 19.48 0.60
C ILE A 566 -4.98 18.43 1.60
N VAL A 567 -5.32 18.62 2.87
CA VAL A 567 -4.87 17.75 3.94
C VAL A 567 -5.50 16.37 3.86
N GLU A 568 -6.78 16.23 3.49
CA GLU A 568 -7.36 14.88 3.27
C GLU A 568 -6.70 14.17 2.08
N VAL A 569 -6.30 14.87 1.01
CA VAL A 569 -5.51 14.29 -0.09
C VAL A 569 -4.14 13.84 0.40
N VAL A 570 -3.43 14.66 1.19
CA VAL A 570 -2.10 14.27 1.70
C VAL A 570 -2.22 13.06 2.64
N HIS A 571 -3.20 13.05 3.55
CA HIS A 571 -3.52 11.89 4.40
C HIS A 571 -3.82 10.65 3.58
N ALA A 572 -4.67 10.77 2.55
CA ALA A 572 -5.04 9.66 1.70
C ALA A 572 -3.81 9.08 0.98
N ASN A 573 -2.91 9.93 0.49
CA ASN A 573 -1.71 9.50 -0.20
C ASN A 573 -0.71 8.81 0.75
N VAL A 574 -0.38 9.39 1.91
CA VAL A 574 0.57 8.76 2.84
C VAL A 574 0.02 7.48 3.46
N ASN A 575 -1.31 7.34 3.55
CA ASN A 575 -1.97 6.10 3.94
C ASN A 575 -1.76 4.95 2.94
N LEU A 576 -1.45 5.24 1.66
CA LEU A 576 -1.10 4.22 0.67
C LEU A 576 0.25 3.58 0.96
N GLU A 577 1.18 4.31 1.59
CA GLU A 577 2.47 3.77 2.07
C GLU A 577 2.29 2.80 3.25
N GLY A 578 1.14 2.88 3.93
CA GLY A 578 0.72 1.91 4.92
C GLY A 578 0.04 2.52 6.14
N LYS A 579 -0.90 1.76 6.70
CA LYS A 579 -1.59 2.04 7.95
C LYS A 579 -1.13 1.11 9.06
N TRP A 580 -1.34 1.53 10.31
CA TRP A 580 -0.95 0.80 11.50
C TRP A 580 0.56 0.52 11.55
N CYS A 581 1.34 1.55 11.22
CA CYS A 581 2.79 1.47 11.21
C CYS A 581 3.34 1.56 12.64
N THR A 582 4.50 0.95 12.88
CA THR A 582 5.34 1.26 14.04
C THR A 582 5.87 2.69 13.91
N LEU A 583 6.36 3.30 14.98
CA LEU A 583 6.88 4.68 14.91
C LEU A 583 8.06 4.80 13.92
N VAL A 584 8.99 3.86 13.98
CA VAL A 584 10.13 3.81 13.04
C VAL A 584 9.67 3.59 11.60
N GLY A 585 8.76 2.62 11.37
CA GLY A 585 8.24 2.34 10.03
C GLY A 585 7.42 3.50 9.45
N GLY A 586 6.61 4.14 10.29
CA GLY A 586 5.82 5.32 9.92
C GLY A 586 6.70 6.52 9.54
N MET A 587 7.79 6.75 10.29
CA MET A 587 8.78 7.78 9.98
C MET A 587 9.48 7.52 8.64
N TYR A 588 9.98 6.31 8.39
CA TYR A 588 10.66 5.99 7.14
C TYR A 588 9.72 6.13 5.92
N LYS A 589 8.48 5.67 6.03
CA LYS A 589 7.48 5.81 4.97
C LYS A 589 7.08 7.26 4.73
N GLY A 590 6.92 8.03 5.80
CA GLY A 590 6.70 9.48 5.71
C GLY A 590 7.85 10.16 5.00
N LYS A 591 9.09 9.89 5.42
CA LYS A 591 10.32 10.39 4.79
C LYS A 591 10.37 10.05 3.30
N HIS A 592 10.13 8.79 2.95
CA HIS A 592 10.18 8.32 1.57
C HIS A 592 9.16 9.07 0.70
N TYR A 593 7.92 9.18 1.16
CA TYR A 593 6.86 9.88 0.45
C TYR A 593 7.15 11.38 0.31
N ASP A 594 7.64 12.03 1.36
CA ASP A 594 7.96 13.46 1.35
C ASP A 594 9.13 13.75 0.38
N LEU A 595 10.18 12.91 0.37
CA LEU A 595 11.28 13.01 -0.59
C LEU A 595 10.83 12.77 -2.03
N LEU A 596 9.98 11.76 -2.25
CA LEU A 596 9.39 11.47 -3.56
C LEU A 596 8.63 12.70 -4.09
N LYS A 597 7.77 13.30 -3.27
CA LYS A 597 7.00 14.49 -3.67
C LYS A 597 7.89 15.70 -3.94
N GLN A 598 8.95 15.89 -3.17
CA GLN A 598 9.93 16.95 -3.45
C GLN A 598 10.65 16.73 -4.78
N GLN A 599 11.04 15.50 -5.07
CA GLN A 599 11.70 15.18 -6.34
C GLN A 599 10.74 15.38 -7.53
N VAL A 600 9.47 15.01 -7.39
CA VAL A 600 8.43 15.29 -8.40
C VAL A 600 8.31 16.79 -8.65
N LEU A 601 8.33 17.61 -7.60
CA LEU A 601 8.30 19.07 -7.73
C LEU A 601 9.55 19.63 -8.41
N ALA A 602 10.74 19.19 -7.97
CA ALA A 602 12.00 19.60 -8.57
C ALA A 602 12.07 19.21 -10.05
N ASN A 603 11.58 18.02 -10.42
CA ASN A 603 11.51 17.58 -11.82
C ASN A 603 10.58 18.47 -12.65
N ARG A 604 9.49 18.95 -12.05
CA ARG A 604 8.60 19.89 -12.72
C ARG A 604 9.23 21.26 -12.90
N GLU A 605 9.90 21.78 -11.88
CA GLU A 605 10.57 23.08 -11.92
C GLU A 605 11.74 23.09 -12.91
N ASN A 606 12.56 22.04 -12.90
CA ASN A 606 13.77 21.96 -13.71
C ASN A 606 13.52 21.48 -15.15
N PHE A 607 12.55 20.58 -15.36
CA PHE A 607 12.34 19.93 -16.67
C PHE A 607 10.91 20.08 -17.22
N GLY A 608 9.99 20.71 -16.47
CA GLY A 608 8.59 20.84 -16.89
C GLY A 608 7.78 19.54 -16.83
N ILE A 609 8.36 18.44 -16.33
CA ILE A 609 7.72 17.12 -16.30
C ILE A 609 6.70 17.07 -15.17
N ARG A 610 5.45 16.75 -15.52
CA ARG A 610 4.35 16.67 -14.55
C ARG A 610 4.20 15.25 -13.99
N GLU A 611 3.71 15.17 -12.76
CA GLU A 611 3.32 13.90 -12.12
C GLU A 611 2.21 13.16 -12.90
N SER A 612 1.33 13.91 -13.57
CA SER A 612 0.25 13.38 -14.38
C SER A 612 0.11 14.13 -15.70
N TYR A 613 -0.21 13.40 -16.77
CA TYR A 613 -0.61 13.96 -18.06
C TYR A 613 -1.99 14.68 -17.99
N SER A 614 -2.78 14.40 -16.94
CA SER A 614 -4.06 15.07 -16.72
C SER A 614 -3.85 16.40 -16.01
N THR A 615 -4.25 17.48 -16.67
CA THR A 615 -4.19 18.83 -16.13
C THR A 615 -5.41 19.09 -15.26
N LYS A 616 -5.31 18.92 -13.95
CA LYS A 616 -6.40 19.30 -13.03
C LYS A 616 -6.48 20.81 -12.78
N HIS A 617 -5.65 21.61 -13.44
CA HIS A 617 -5.65 23.07 -13.31
C HIS A 617 -6.95 23.65 -13.90
N SER A 618 -7.71 24.40 -13.09
CA SER A 618 -9.00 24.98 -13.49
C SER A 618 -8.89 25.82 -14.75
N TYR A 619 -7.85 26.65 -14.87
CA TYR A 619 -7.58 27.44 -16.07
C TYR A 619 -7.30 26.58 -17.31
N GLU A 620 -6.49 25.51 -17.23
CA GLU A 620 -6.20 24.67 -18.40
C GLU A 620 -7.42 23.83 -18.81
N ASN A 621 -8.23 23.40 -17.84
CA ASN A 621 -9.52 22.75 -18.10
C ASN A 621 -10.54 23.72 -18.67
N ALA A 622 -10.60 24.96 -18.17
CA ALA A 622 -11.40 26.03 -18.74
C ALA A 622 -10.93 26.35 -20.17
N LEU A 623 -9.62 26.44 -20.41
CA LEU A 623 -9.05 26.68 -21.74
C LEU A 623 -9.30 25.51 -22.69
N ARG A 624 -9.20 24.27 -22.22
CA ARG A 624 -9.54 23.06 -22.99
C ARG A 624 -11.04 22.98 -23.25
N ASN A 625 -11.88 23.35 -22.27
CA ASN A 625 -13.32 23.42 -22.45
C ASN A 625 -13.70 24.55 -23.38
N VAL A 626 -13.07 25.72 -23.31
CA VAL A 626 -13.23 26.83 -24.27
C VAL A 626 -12.72 26.43 -25.65
N LYS A 627 -11.64 25.64 -25.76
CA LYS A 627 -11.18 25.07 -27.04
C LYS A 627 -12.15 24.01 -27.58
N ARG A 628 -12.73 23.17 -26.72
CA ARG A 628 -13.74 22.16 -27.08
C ARG A 628 -15.10 22.77 -27.41
N GLN A 629 -15.47 23.84 -26.72
CA GLN A 629 -16.61 24.71 -26.97
C GLN A 629 -16.27 25.81 -27.97
N SER A 630 -15.07 25.79 -28.57
CA SER A 630 -14.66 26.86 -29.47
C SER A 630 -15.65 26.88 -30.62
N PRO A 631 -16.37 27.99 -30.86
CA PRO A 631 -17.68 27.98 -31.50
C PRO A 631 -17.63 27.70 -33.00
N VAL A 632 -16.46 27.40 -33.55
CA VAL A 632 -16.18 27.43 -34.98
C VAL A 632 -16.93 26.34 -35.73
N ARG A 633 -17.11 25.12 -35.19
CA ARG A 633 -17.87 24.08 -35.92
C ARG A 633 -19.39 24.24 -35.81
N GLY A 634 -19.90 24.63 -34.64
CA GLY A 634 -21.34 24.81 -34.41
C GLY A 634 -21.88 26.10 -35.04
N ARG A 635 -21.21 27.24 -34.84
CA ARG A 635 -21.63 28.54 -35.40
C ARG A 635 -21.40 28.63 -36.90
N LYS A 636 -20.31 28.08 -37.46
CA LYS A 636 -20.09 28.10 -38.93
C LYS A 636 -21.15 27.30 -39.69
N ARG A 637 -21.67 26.22 -39.10
CA ARG A 637 -22.80 25.48 -39.68
C ARG A 637 -24.09 26.27 -39.62
N LYS A 638 -24.36 26.97 -38.52
CA LYS A 638 -25.56 27.81 -38.35
C LYS A 638 -25.52 29.06 -39.24
N LEU A 639 -24.38 29.75 -39.30
CA LEU A 639 -24.13 30.88 -40.21
C LEU A 639 -24.25 30.45 -41.67
N GLY A 640 -23.62 29.33 -42.06
CA GLY A 640 -23.77 28.80 -43.43
C GLY A 640 -25.20 28.39 -43.79
N GLN A 641 -26.06 28.04 -42.82
CA GLN A 641 -27.48 27.78 -43.05
C GLN A 641 -28.29 29.08 -43.24
N GLU A 642 -27.96 30.13 -42.50
CA GLU A 642 -28.61 31.44 -42.68
C GLU A 642 -28.13 32.12 -43.98
N ASP A 643 -26.84 32.06 -44.30
CA ASP A 643 -26.29 32.56 -45.57
C ASP A 643 -26.96 31.86 -46.77
N ALA A 644 -27.14 30.53 -46.72
CA ALA A 644 -27.82 29.79 -47.77
C ALA A 644 -29.30 30.19 -47.94
N LYS A 645 -30.00 30.58 -46.85
CA LYS A 645 -31.37 31.10 -46.93
C LYS A 645 -31.40 32.48 -47.58
N ILE A 646 -30.46 33.36 -47.22
CA ILE A 646 -30.32 34.71 -47.80
C ILE A 646 -30.02 34.60 -49.30
N GLU A 647 -29.06 33.76 -49.68
CA GLU A 647 -28.74 33.51 -51.09
C GLU A 647 -29.93 32.92 -51.86
N GLY A 648 -30.67 31.98 -51.26
CA GLY A 648 -31.90 31.44 -51.83
C GLY A 648 -32.98 32.51 -52.04
N HIS A 649 -33.16 33.39 -51.05
CA HIS A 649 -34.10 34.50 -51.13
C HIS A 649 -33.70 35.52 -52.21
N ASN A 650 -32.41 35.90 -52.24
CA ASN A 650 -31.87 36.85 -53.21
C ASN A 650 -31.98 36.34 -54.64
N ARG A 651 -31.72 35.05 -54.90
CA ARG A 651 -31.98 34.44 -56.22
C ARG A 651 -33.44 34.60 -56.63
N LYS A 652 -34.38 34.28 -55.72
CA LYS A 652 -35.82 34.34 -55.99
C LYS A 652 -36.33 35.76 -56.22
N ILE A 653 -35.83 36.74 -55.46
CA ILE A 653 -36.25 38.14 -55.64
C ILE A 653 -35.70 38.73 -56.96
N THR A 654 -34.47 38.38 -57.34
CA THR A 654 -33.87 38.76 -58.63
C THR A 654 -34.62 38.14 -59.81
N GLU A 655 -34.98 36.85 -59.74
CA GLU A 655 -35.79 36.20 -60.78
C GLU A 655 -37.16 36.89 -60.96
N LEU A 656 -37.83 37.23 -59.84
CA LEU A 656 -39.11 37.93 -59.87
C LEU A 656 -38.97 39.37 -60.40
N LEU A 657 -37.88 40.07 -60.07
CA LEU A 657 -37.58 41.40 -60.59
C LEU A 657 -37.39 41.37 -62.11
N ASN A 658 -36.52 40.47 -62.58
CA ASN A 658 -36.25 40.31 -64.02
C ASN A 658 -37.52 39.95 -64.78
N LYS A 659 -38.35 39.04 -64.22
CA LYS A 659 -39.64 38.69 -64.80
C LYS A 659 -40.60 39.87 -64.84
N SER A 660 -40.64 40.69 -63.78
CA SER A 660 -41.47 41.90 -63.74
C SER A 660 -41.01 42.94 -64.75
N GLN A 661 -39.70 43.12 -64.94
CA GLN A 661 -39.14 44.05 -65.93
C GLN A 661 -39.44 43.61 -67.35
N LEU A 662 -39.23 42.34 -67.68
CA LEU A 662 -39.57 41.80 -69.01
C LEU A 662 -41.05 41.96 -69.36
N LEU A 663 -41.94 41.69 -68.39
CA LEU A 663 -43.38 41.85 -68.59
C LEU A 663 -43.80 43.31 -68.67
N TYR A 664 -43.09 44.22 -67.99
CA TYR A 664 -43.29 45.67 -68.12
C TYR A 664 -42.91 46.15 -69.52
N GLU A 665 -41.75 45.76 -70.05
CA GLU A 665 -41.32 46.12 -71.40
C GLU A 665 -42.25 45.56 -72.47
N GLU A 666 -42.77 44.35 -72.28
CA GLU A 666 -43.79 43.76 -73.17
C GLU A 666 -45.11 44.52 -73.09
N ALA A 667 -45.58 44.88 -71.89
CA ALA A 667 -46.78 45.69 -71.73
C ALA A 667 -46.61 47.09 -72.34
N LYS A 668 -45.44 47.71 -72.20
CA LYS A 668 -45.08 49.00 -72.81
C LYS A 668 -45.05 48.91 -74.33
N ARG A 669 -44.39 47.90 -74.90
CA ARG A 669 -44.39 47.67 -76.36
C ARG A 669 -45.82 47.51 -76.89
N ARG A 670 -46.68 46.75 -76.20
CA ARG A 670 -48.07 46.58 -76.61
C ARG A 670 -48.91 47.84 -76.42
N TYR A 671 -48.58 48.67 -75.43
CA TYR A 671 -49.19 49.99 -75.27
C TYR A 671 -48.85 50.89 -76.45
N ASP A 672 -47.57 50.99 -76.82
CA ASP A 672 -47.10 51.82 -77.93
C ASP A 672 -47.72 51.36 -79.28
N ILE A 673 -47.97 50.05 -79.45
CA ILE A 673 -48.68 49.49 -80.62
C ILE A 673 -50.20 49.77 -80.56
N ALA A 674 -50.82 49.66 -79.38
CA ALA A 674 -52.25 49.90 -79.20
C ALA A 674 -52.59 51.40 -79.22
N TYR A 675 -51.63 52.28 -78.92
CA TYR A 675 -51.78 53.73 -78.86
C TYR A 675 -50.56 54.44 -79.51
N PRO A 676 -50.43 54.39 -80.85
CA PRO A 676 -49.33 55.05 -81.54
C PRO A 676 -49.41 56.57 -81.34
N SER A 677 -48.26 57.23 -81.17
CA SER A 677 -48.15 58.66 -80.84
C SER A 677 -48.57 59.62 -81.97
N ILE A 678 -49.19 59.11 -83.03
CA ILE A 678 -49.66 59.89 -84.19
C ILE A 678 -51.18 60.02 -84.08
N ASN A 679 -51.68 61.26 -84.20
CA ASN A 679 -53.10 61.62 -84.21
C ASN A 679 -53.89 60.95 -85.35
N THR A 680 -54.14 59.65 -85.26
CA THR A 680 -55.15 58.96 -86.06
C THR A 680 -56.41 58.89 -85.22
N SER A 681 -57.42 59.68 -85.57
CA SER A 681 -58.75 59.76 -84.94
C SER A 681 -59.63 58.52 -85.18
N SER A 682 -59.02 57.34 -85.36
CA SER A 682 -59.71 56.05 -85.46
C SER A 682 -59.43 55.21 -84.22
N PRO A 683 -60.46 54.61 -83.59
CA PRO A 683 -60.29 53.79 -82.40
C PRO A 683 -59.41 52.57 -82.73
N SER A 684 -58.42 52.30 -81.88
CA SER A 684 -57.52 51.15 -82.03
C SER A 684 -58.31 49.83 -82.05
N PRO A 685 -57.94 48.86 -82.92
CA PRO A 685 -58.63 47.58 -83.00
C PRO A 685 -58.85 46.93 -81.62
N PRO A 686 -60.07 46.48 -81.28
CA PRO A 686 -60.37 45.88 -79.97
C PRO A 686 -59.43 44.73 -79.58
N ALA A 687 -58.93 43.99 -80.57
CA ALA A 687 -57.94 42.93 -80.38
C ALA A 687 -56.59 43.43 -79.84
N LEU A 688 -56.12 44.61 -80.27
CA LEU A 688 -54.86 45.21 -79.80
C LEU A 688 -55.00 45.76 -78.37
N VAL A 689 -56.13 46.40 -78.07
CA VAL A 689 -56.45 46.87 -76.71
C VAL A 689 -56.57 45.68 -75.74
N ALA A 690 -57.24 44.59 -76.14
CA ALA A 690 -57.32 43.36 -75.36
C ALA A 690 -55.94 42.70 -75.16
N ALA A 691 -55.06 42.73 -76.17
CA ALA A 691 -53.70 42.21 -76.08
C ALA A 691 -52.81 43.02 -75.12
N TYR A 692 -52.97 44.35 -75.07
CA TYR A 692 -52.34 45.23 -74.08
C TYR A 692 -52.89 44.95 -72.68
N GLN A 693 -54.21 44.92 -72.49
CA GLN A 693 -54.83 44.64 -71.19
C GLN A 693 -54.39 43.29 -70.60
N LYS A 694 -54.24 42.25 -71.45
CA LYS A 694 -53.71 40.95 -71.05
C LYS A 694 -52.25 41.01 -70.61
N ALA A 695 -51.42 41.78 -71.31
CA ALA A 695 -50.01 41.98 -70.93
C ALA A 695 -49.88 42.83 -69.65
N GLN A 696 -50.71 43.86 -69.50
CA GLN A 696 -50.78 44.68 -68.30
C GLN A 696 -51.21 43.87 -67.08
N ALA A 697 -52.22 43.00 -67.20
CA ALA A 697 -52.63 42.08 -66.14
C ALA A 697 -51.52 41.08 -65.77
N SER A 698 -50.74 40.63 -66.76
CA SER A 698 -49.60 39.73 -66.55
C SER A 698 -48.44 40.43 -65.82
N TYR A 699 -48.13 41.67 -66.18
CA TYR A 699 -47.19 42.54 -65.47
C TYR A 699 -47.63 42.78 -64.03
N GLU A 700 -48.90 43.15 -63.82
CA GLU A 700 -49.42 43.43 -62.47
C GLU A 700 -49.31 42.21 -61.56
N LYS A 701 -49.61 41.02 -62.08
CA LYS A 701 -49.44 39.76 -61.35
C LYS A 701 -47.97 39.49 -60.96
N ALA A 702 -47.03 39.79 -61.86
CA ALA A 702 -45.59 39.66 -61.57
C ALA A 702 -45.10 40.72 -60.56
N ARG A 703 -45.60 41.95 -60.66
CA ARG A 703 -45.30 43.05 -59.74
C ARG A 703 -45.77 42.74 -58.31
N VAL A 704 -46.96 42.18 -58.16
CA VAL A 704 -47.50 41.74 -56.86
C VAL A 704 -46.67 40.58 -56.29
N ALA A 705 -46.25 39.63 -57.12
CA ALA A 705 -45.39 38.52 -56.68
C ALA A 705 -44.01 39.01 -56.20
N PHE A 706 -43.40 39.97 -56.93
CA PHE A 706 -42.16 40.61 -56.52
C PHE A 706 -42.31 41.35 -55.18
N ARG A 707 -43.34 42.19 -55.02
CA ARG A 707 -43.59 42.92 -53.76
C ARG A 707 -43.79 41.99 -52.58
N LYS A 708 -44.57 40.91 -52.75
CA LYS A 708 -44.75 39.90 -51.69
C LYS A 708 -43.43 39.27 -51.27
N GLN A 709 -42.56 38.96 -52.23
CA GLN A 709 -41.24 38.40 -51.92
C GLN A 709 -40.33 39.43 -51.24
N ALA A 710 -40.39 40.72 -51.63
CA ALA A 710 -39.65 41.80 -50.98
C ALA A 710 -40.04 41.97 -49.50
N THR A 711 -41.34 41.90 -49.17
CA THR A 711 -41.82 41.95 -47.78
C THR A 711 -41.33 40.76 -46.94
N VAL A 712 -41.19 39.56 -47.55
CA VAL A 712 -40.57 38.42 -46.87
C VAL A 712 -39.08 38.69 -46.58
N GLY A 713 -38.40 39.43 -47.46
CA GLY A 713 -37.01 39.85 -47.27
C GLY A 713 -36.85 40.83 -46.11
N GLU A 714 -37.77 41.78 -45.96
CA GLU A 714 -37.81 42.71 -44.82
C GLU A 714 -37.95 41.95 -43.48
N GLY A 715 -38.81 40.93 -43.42
CA GLY A 715 -38.94 40.07 -42.24
C GLY A 715 -37.69 39.26 -41.89
N LEU A 716 -36.92 38.82 -42.90
CA LEU A 716 -35.63 38.14 -42.69
C LEU A 716 -34.58 39.10 -42.08
N ILE A 717 -34.55 40.36 -42.52
CA ILE A 717 -33.64 41.39 -41.99
C ILE A 717 -33.95 41.67 -40.51
N VAL A 718 -35.23 41.85 -40.16
CA VAL A 718 -35.66 42.09 -38.77
C VAL A 718 -35.29 40.92 -37.86
N THR A 719 -35.47 39.68 -38.34
CA THR A 719 -35.12 38.47 -37.58
C THR A 719 -33.60 38.32 -37.40
N LEU A 720 -32.80 38.71 -38.39
CA LEU A 720 -31.34 38.69 -38.29
C LEU A 720 -30.83 39.78 -37.36
N GLN A 721 -31.41 40.97 -37.39
CA GLN A 721 -31.08 42.07 -36.48
C GLN A 721 -31.35 41.69 -35.01
N SER A 722 -32.48 41.02 -34.72
CA SER A 722 -32.77 40.56 -33.35
C SER A 722 -31.79 39.49 -32.87
N GLN A 723 -31.38 38.57 -33.76
CA GLN A 723 -30.40 37.53 -33.44
C GLN A 723 -28.97 38.10 -33.27
N ILE A 724 -28.60 39.12 -34.04
CA ILE A 724 -27.32 39.83 -33.87
C ILE A 724 -27.29 40.56 -32.52
N PHE A 725 -28.41 41.18 -32.13
CA PHE A 725 -28.54 41.86 -30.84
C PHE A 725 -28.43 40.88 -29.65
N GLU A 726 -29.13 39.74 -29.70
CA GLU A 726 -29.00 38.66 -28.69
C GLU A 726 -27.56 38.12 -28.58
N VAL A 727 -26.84 38.00 -29.70
CA VAL A 727 -25.45 37.51 -29.71
C VAL A 727 -24.47 38.56 -29.19
N SER A 728 -24.71 39.84 -29.50
CA SER A 728 -23.90 40.96 -29.00
C SER A 728 -24.02 41.11 -27.48
N GLU A 729 -25.24 40.98 -26.95
CA GLU A 729 -25.54 41.01 -25.51
C GLU A 729 -24.87 39.83 -24.76
N GLN A 730 -24.85 38.63 -25.34
CA GLN A 730 -24.15 37.46 -24.79
C GLN A 730 -22.62 37.57 -24.82
N LEU A 731 -22.05 38.42 -25.67
CA LEU A 731 -20.61 38.60 -25.85
C LEU A 731 -20.07 39.87 -25.16
N GLN A 732 -20.92 40.65 -24.49
CA GLN A 732 -20.56 41.93 -23.86
C GLN A 732 -19.81 42.89 -24.81
N ILE A 733 -20.19 42.90 -26.09
CA ILE A 733 -19.63 43.84 -27.07
C ILE A 733 -20.39 45.17 -26.90
N PRO A 734 -19.71 46.32 -26.70
CA PRO A 734 -20.38 47.61 -26.54
C PRO A 734 -21.31 47.92 -27.72
N ALA A 735 -22.50 48.42 -27.43
CA ALA A 735 -23.55 48.70 -28.42
C ALA A 735 -23.15 49.69 -29.53
N GLU A 736 -22.02 50.38 -29.37
CA GLU A 736 -21.47 51.31 -30.36
C GLU A 736 -20.70 50.61 -31.49
N VAL A 737 -20.44 49.30 -31.39
CA VAL A 737 -19.68 48.49 -32.38
C VAL A 737 -20.53 47.40 -33.05
N ALA A 738 -21.72 47.08 -32.53
CA ALA A 738 -22.66 46.09 -33.09
C ALA A 738 -23.70 46.76 -33.99
#